data_AF-A0A7R7ENN0-F1
#
_entry.id   AF-A0A7R7ENN0-F1
#
_cell.length_a   1.000
_cell.length_b   1.000
_cell.length_c   1.000
_cell.angle_alpha   90.00
_cell.angle_beta   90.00
_cell.angle_gamma   90.00
#
_symmetry.space_group_name_H-M   'P 1'
#
loop_
_entity.id
_entity.type
_entity.pdbx_description
1 polymer ?
#
loop_
_entity_poly.entity_id
_entity_poly.type
_entity_poly.pdbx_seq_one_letter_code
_entity_poly.pdbx_strand_id
1 'polypeptide(L)'
;MKNIKFNNMKILLLIISVILTIFSVLFTVNAYIANDNVQVNLLIKSEQTRDYRIYYDDFNKDYPFGSLFLDGEIKGDSKKQLIHVTIPANRTKNLRIDLGMSNNEVSSVVLYKIQLSNILFIKEISSKYINQHFEGINGAIVERLDNGLKVVIGGKNQYIVSNSLIEPELVHFNYFNLVLVVISELCFWIIFFNILQKIIEILKTSLKNEYRVVKKIAHYAFLNLICMYLIYFIWNIICSKVVNSLFIFSDEIKWFIIAWIITVLILITCVFLIYFIKKKKHNKNFSLVQILKLINWKKNNIAILSLLTVFILCFMAFNYIIKQQEVRISFNVQSNKTIDCLFFYDNLSKEYPFSNGYSLNDTIKGKEVRQKLTFKLPYNRIQKLRLDFHYAEPGPYLLNFYDINIKTIFWNSIISGKDVSQNFFGINGTKMEQLDDSLKVIIDGDNQYIVTTQYPNPKIVSYNYSAYFAYIVVAIFLYLIIYGFYYILFKAWKLKDDSVELHKSILIYFLVGVYTTNLILFTSYIIQYQSFYKTLVWIIHHKMEYIISFIFIFLLYLILQVLCGRVWIATLLIGLCCILPVLINYYKLLYRGTPFFPWDISLIKEVKSIISGFKIEVNLRIVLLIILLLIYTTCMYFIPKVKFTALKIGNKVLRMCIPILLILILITFVKSVYLGNYYTIGGWNSIEDYKEYGFFNTFMAEIKCYHVKKPQDYSKTSMLSIKKKVDKLIENNEKKTNNVKPNIILIMSESFWDVTKLPNVKFSEDLFPTINMLRNSSISGNLFTSIFGGGTASTEFEVMTGFSKEFLPIESTPYQQLVTRRFSSLAQFEKTQGYSTVALHPYLAKNWNRNVAYPNMGFDKFLTMDNFVRPEIKRNFISDEEVSKKIIEEYKDYSLKSKKPWMNLTVTVQNHPAYSSKRWNSSELIDFNATGLSDNEVDGLKDLATGLHYSDKALGELIQYFKNVKEPTIIVFFGDHMTGFGNPAEKGFIESGYLPSNSTLSEKKYKLHLSTVVAWSNYKNVKCDLGDISSYQLMPKLMQTFGLKEPDFFKFLNVLYNVSPGLSFGIALNPDQSHSTELTKEQKELYHMYELIQYDYLYGKNYLGNKFFGY
;
A
#
# COMPACT_ATOMS: atom_id res chain seq x y z
N MET A 1 -9.78 54.24 -29.83
CA MET A 1 -8.46 54.07 -30.50
C MET A 1 -8.07 55.22 -31.44
N LYS A 2 -8.96 55.74 -32.32
CA LYS A 2 -8.60 56.78 -33.31
C LYS A 2 -8.12 58.13 -32.74
N ASN A 3 -8.39 58.46 -31.47
CA ASN A 3 -8.08 59.79 -30.89
C ASN A 3 -6.96 59.81 -29.84
N ILE A 4 -6.18 58.74 -29.66
CA ILE A 4 -5.17 58.67 -28.59
C ILE A 4 -3.77 58.73 -29.22
N LYS A 5 -3.03 59.82 -28.99
CA LYS A 5 -1.59 59.93 -29.32
C LYS A 5 -0.79 59.05 -28.35
N PHE A 6 -0.37 57.86 -28.79
CA PHE A 6 0.44 56.95 -27.99
C PHE A 6 1.90 57.39 -27.97
N ASN A 7 2.37 57.89 -26.83
CA ASN A 7 3.80 58.12 -26.56
C ASN A 7 4.42 57.09 -25.61
N ASN A 8 3.71 56.03 -25.18
CA ASN A 8 4.26 55.04 -24.25
C ASN A 8 3.95 53.58 -24.65
N MET A 9 5.00 52.83 -25.02
CA MET A 9 4.96 51.38 -25.33
C MET A 9 4.33 50.52 -24.22
N LYS A 10 4.43 50.98 -22.96
CA LYS A 10 3.88 50.28 -21.78
C LYS A 10 2.36 50.19 -21.80
N ILE A 11 1.65 51.22 -22.28
CA ILE A 11 0.18 51.24 -22.34
C ILE A 11 -0.32 50.29 -23.44
N LEU A 12 0.41 50.19 -24.56
CA LEU A 12 0.08 49.26 -25.65
C LEU A 12 0.27 47.79 -25.22
N LEU A 13 1.36 47.47 -24.51
CA LEU A 13 1.59 46.13 -23.95
C LEU A 13 0.58 45.77 -22.86
N LEU A 14 0.14 46.74 -22.05
CA LEU A 14 -0.89 46.54 -21.05
C LEU A 14 -2.25 46.25 -21.69
N ILE A 15 -2.62 46.97 -22.76
CA ILE A 15 -3.86 46.72 -23.51
C ILE A 15 -3.81 45.36 -24.20
N ILE A 16 -2.69 44.97 -24.82
CA ILE A 16 -2.52 43.64 -25.42
C ILE A 16 -2.59 42.54 -24.36
N SER A 17 -2.00 42.75 -23.19
CA SER A 17 -2.05 41.82 -22.05
C SER A 17 -3.48 41.66 -21.50
N VAL A 18 -4.21 42.75 -21.31
CA VAL A 18 -5.61 42.72 -20.83
C VAL A 18 -6.52 42.04 -21.85
N ILE A 19 -6.32 42.30 -23.14
CA ILE A 19 -7.04 41.61 -24.23
C ILE A 19 -6.72 40.11 -24.21
N LEU A 20 -5.45 39.71 -24.18
CA LEU A 20 -5.05 38.29 -24.12
C LEU A 20 -5.55 37.58 -22.84
N THR A 21 -5.66 38.30 -21.72
CA THR A 21 -6.14 37.75 -20.45
C THR A 21 -7.66 37.58 -20.44
N ILE A 22 -8.42 38.56 -20.94
CA ILE A 22 -9.88 38.43 -21.11
C ILE A 22 -10.23 37.29 -22.10
N PHE A 23 -9.44 37.13 -23.17
CA PHE A 23 -9.61 36.05 -24.14
C PHE A 23 -9.16 34.67 -23.62
N SER A 24 -8.14 34.61 -22.75
CA SER A 24 -7.74 33.40 -22.01
C SER A 24 -8.83 32.91 -21.05
N VAL A 25 -9.51 33.85 -20.35
CA VAL A 25 -10.62 33.53 -19.45
C VAL A 25 -11.83 33.00 -20.23
N LEU A 26 -12.20 33.62 -21.37
CA LEU A 26 -13.26 33.12 -22.26
C LEU A 26 -12.93 31.73 -22.84
N PHE A 27 -11.65 31.46 -23.13
CA PHE A 27 -11.18 30.16 -23.61
C PHE A 27 -11.23 29.06 -22.53
N THR A 28 -10.91 29.43 -21.29
CA THR A 28 -11.01 28.52 -20.13
C THR A 28 -12.47 28.17 -19.83
N VAL A 29 -13.39 29.13 -19.99
CA VAL A 29 -14.84 28.90 -19.85
C VAL A 29 -15.39 27.98 -20.95
N ASN A 30 -14.96 28.12 -22.21
CA ASN A 30 -15.37 27.22 -23.31
C ASN A 30 -14.77 25.80 -23.20
N ALA A 31 -13.54 25.65 -22.70
CA ALA A 31 -12.95 24.33 -22.44
C ALA A 31 -13.59 23.64 -21.22
N TYR A 32 -14.08 24.41 -20.24
CA TYR A 32 -14.82 23.88 -19.09
C TYR A 32 -16.23 23.41 -19.46
N ILE A 33 -16.84 24.01 -20.49
CA ILE A 33 -18.14 23.59 -21.03
C ILE A 33 -18.05 22.24 -21.79
N ALA A 34 -16.85 21.77 -22.17
CA ALA A 34 -16.68 20.48 -22.86
C ALA A 34 -16.67 19.24 -21.94
N ASN A 35 -16.84 19.41 -20.62
CA ASN A 35 -17.03 18.31 -19.66
C ASN A 35 -18.53 18.11 -19.42
N ASP A 36 -19.21 17.59 -20.44
CA ASP A 36 -20.66 17.48 -20.41
C ASP A 36 -21.14 16.29 -19.56
N ASN A 37 -21.88 16.59 -18.50
CA ASN A 37 -22.77 15.62 -17.87
C ASN A 37 -24.08 15.57 -18.67
N VAL A 38 -24.57 14.38 -18.97
CA VAL A 38 -25.87 14.14 -19.61
C VAL A 38 -26.93 13.96 -18.53
N GLN A 39 -28.00 14.73 -18.59
CA GLN A 39 -29.15 14.59 -17.71
C GLN A 39 -30.15 13.60 -18.35
N VAL A 40 -30.40 12.48 -17.67
CA VAL A 40 -31.38 11.47 -18.03
C VAL A 40 -32.67 11.74 -17.27
N ASN A 41 -33.73 12.06 -17.99
CA ASN A 41 -35.06 12.36 -17.44
C ASN A 41 -35.97 11.15 -17.67
N LEU A 42 -36.43 10.52 -16.61
CA LEU A 42 -37.29 9.34 -16.65
C LEU A 42 -38.71 9.74 -16.24
N LEU A 43 -39.69 9.52 -17.11
CA LEU A 43 -41.10 9.75 -16.79
C LEU A 43 -41.74 8.43 -16.34
N ILE A 44 -41.96 8.30 -15.03
CA ILE A 44 -42.40 7.07 -14.38
C ILE A 44 -43.75 7.30 -13.69
N LYS A 45 -44.64 6.31 -13.71
CA LYS A 45 -45.85 6.29 -12.87
C LYS A 45 -45.85 5.01 -12.05
N SER A 46 -46.20 5.14 -10.77
CA SER A 46 -46.49 4.02 -9.89
C SER A 46 -47.84 4.24 -9.23
N GLU A 47 -48.59 3.17 -9.02
CA GLU A 47 -49.87 3.20 -8.28
C GLU A 47 -49.65 3.23 -6.77
N GLN A 48 -48.49 2.76 -6.30
CA GLN A 48 -48.08 2.77 -4.90
C GLN A 48 -46.77 3.52 -4.72
N THR A 49 -46.54 4.07 -3.53
CA THR A 49 -45.27 4.72 -3.20
C THR A 49 -44.14 3.69 -3.11
N ARG A 50 -43.01 3.93 -3.78
CA ARG A 50 -41.88 2.98 -3.87
C ARG A 50 -40.52 3.67 -3.92
N ASP A 51 -39.56 3.12 -3.21
CA ASP A 51 -38.15 3.49 -3.35
C ASP A 51 -37.57 2.95 -4.65
N TYR A 52 -36.73 3.76 -5.30
CA TYR A 52 -35.98 3.37 -6.48
C TYR A 52 -34.50 3.69 -6.32
N ARG A 53 -33.67 2.90 -7.02
CA ARG A 53 -32.23 3.12 -7.10
C ARG A 53 -31.77 3.05 -8.54
N ILE A 54 -30.97 4.02 -8.97
CA ILE A 54 -30.45 4.06 -10.34
C ILE A 54 -28.94 3.91 -10.32
N TYR A 55 -28.46 3.01 -11.17
CA TYR A 55 -27.04 2.76 -11.36
C TYR A 55 -26.63 2.86 -12.83
N TYR A 56 -25.37 3.23 -13.08
CA TYR A 56 -24.78 3.27 -14.42
C TYR A 56 -23.35 2.69 -14.45
N ASP A 57 -23.02 2.02 -15.56
CA ASP A 57 -21.72 1.35 -15.89
C ASP A 57 -21.33 0.10 -15.04
N ASP A 58 -20.58 -0.83 -15.67
CA ASP A 58 -20.07 -2.12 -15.14
C ASP A 58 -21.08 -3.03 -14.40
N PHE A 59 -22.19 -3.36 -15.05
CA PHE A 59 -23.12 -4.41 -14.61
C PHE A 59 -22.92 -5.68 -15.43
N ASN A 60 -22.46 -6.76 -14.79
CA ASN A 60 -22.58 -8.12 -15.31
C ASN A 60 -23.90 -8.70 -14.77
N LYS A 61 -24.68 -9.42 -15.60
CA LYS A 61 -26.06 -9.85 -15.26
C LYS A 61 -26.15 -10.72 -13.98
N ASP A 62 -25.02 -11.22 -13.48
CA ASP A 62 -24.91 -12.10 -12.32
C ASP A 62 -24.40 -11.41 -11.03
N TYR A 63 -24.03 -10.11 -11.05
CA TYR A 63 -23.55 -9.38 -9.85
C TYR A 63 -24.15 -7.97 -9.70
N PRO A 64 -24.74 -7.63 -8.53
CA PRO A 64 -25.63 -6.47 -8.43
C PRO A 64 -25.00 -5.13 -8.03
N PHE A 65 -23.68 -4.92 -8.07
CA PHE A 65 -23.07 -3.68 -7.55
C PHE A 65 -22.17 -2.97 -8.58
N GLY A 66 -22.66 -1.85 -9.13
CA GLY A 66 -21.91 -0.91 -9.97
C GLY A 66 -21.52 0.38 -9.22
N SER A 67 -20.70 1.23 -9.84
CA SER A 67 -20.09 2.40 -9.19
C SER A 67 -20.91 3.69 -9.34
N LEU A 68 -21.34 4.26 -8.20
CA LEU A 68 -22.18 5.45 -7.99
C LEU A 68 -23.69 5.25 -8.21
N PHE A 69 -24.47 5.91 -7.36
CA PHE A 69 -25.82 5.50 -7.00
C PHE A 69 -26.69 6.69 -6.61
N LEU A 70 -27.92 6.73 -7.13
CA LEU A 70 -28.95 7.71 -6.76
C LEU A 70 -30.16 6.97 -6.17
N ASP A 71 -30.51 7.30 -4.93
CA ASP A 71 -31.70 6.81 -4.23
C ASP A 71 -32.80 7.87 -4.23
N GLY A 72 -34.05 7.44 -4.39
CA GLY A 72 -35.22 8.32 -4.24
C GLY A 72 -36.52 7.53 -4.10
N GLU A 73 -37.64 8.24 -3.97
CA GLU A 73 -38.97 7.67 -3.77
C GLU A 73 -39.94 8.16 -4.87
N ILE A 74 -40.67 7.23 -5.50
CA ILE A 74 -41.77 7.51 -6.43
C ILE A 74 -43.05 7.49 -5.61
N LYS A 75 -43.82 8.58 -5.54
CA LYS A 75 -45.09 8.62 -4.78
C LYS A 75 -46.24 7.90 -5.52
N GLY A 76 -47.07 7.14 -4.83
CA GLY A 76 -48.24 6.47 -5.41
C GLY A 76 -49.48 7.37 -5.43
N ASP A 77 -49.61 8.25 -6.42
CA ASP A 77 -50.74 9.20 -6.51
C ASP A 77 -51.50 9.19 -7.86
N SER A 78 -51.30 8.16 -8.69
CA SER A 78 -51.85 8.04 -10.05
C SER A 78 -51.39 9.09 -11.09
N LYS A 79 -50.53 10.05 -10.74
CA LYS A 79 -49.88 10.99 -11.67
C LYS A 79 -48.50 10.51 -12.10
N LYS A 80 -48.05 10.97 -13.28
CA LYS A 80 -46.70 10.70 -13.79
C LYS A 80 -45.68 11.59 -13.07
N GLN A 81 -44.56 11.02 -12.65
CA GLN A 81 -43.44 11.71 -12.00
C GLN A 81 -42.22 11.71 -12.90
N LEU A 82 -41.50 12.84 -12.91
CA LEU A 82 -40.29 13.02 -13.70
C LEU A 82 -39.06 12.93 -12.78
N ILE A 83 -38.17 11.99 -13.04
CA ILE A 83 -36.93 11.79 -12.28
C ILE A 83 -35.75 12.27 -13.13
N HIS A 84 -34.89 13.09 -12.54
CA HIS A 84 -33.71 13.66 -13.20
C HIS A 84 -32.42 13.01 -12.67
N VAL A 85 -31.61 12.42 -13.54
CA VAL A 85 -30.34 11.77 -13.19
C VAL A 85 -29.20 12.36 -14.01
N THR A 86 -28.17 12.89 -13.37
CA THR A 86 -27.02 13.50 -14.06
C THR A 86 -25.86 12.50 -14.14
N ILE A 87 -25.41 12.14 -15.35
CA ILE A 87 -24.40 11.10 -15.61
C ILE A 87 -23.27 11.68 -16.48
N PRO A 88 -21.98 11.41 -16.21
CA PRO A 88 -20.89 11.82 -17.10
C PRO A 88 -21.04 11.22 -18.52
N ALA A 89 -20.90 12.04 -19.58
CA ALA A 89 -21.16 11.60 -20.96
C ALA A 89 -20.37 10.34 -21.39
N ASN A 90 -19.16 10.14 -20.87
CA ASN A 90 -18.31 8.99 -21.17
C ASN A 90 -18.70 7.67 -20.47
N ARG A 91 -19.72 7.68 -19.60
CA ARG A 91 -20.19 6.53 -18.80
C ARG A 91 -21.67 6.17 -19.04
N THR A 92 -22.24 6.59 -20.17
CA THR A 92 -23.68 6.47 -20.50
C THR A 92 -24.08 5.12 -21.13
N LYS A 93 -23.26 4.07 -21.01
CA LYS A 93 -23.44 2.82 -21.78
C LYS A 93 -24.63 1.97 -21.32
N ASN A 94 -24.71 1.65 -20.03
CA ASN A 94 -25.74 0.80 -19.43
C ASN A 94 -26.42 1.51 -18.26
N LEU A 95 -27.75 1.33 -18.12
CA LEU A 95 -28.53 1.87 -17.00
C LEU A 95 -29.34 0.75 -16.35
N ARG A 96 -29.19 0.63 -15.03
CA ARG A 96 -30.02 -0.25 -14.20
C ARG A 96 -30.93 0.61 -13.33
N ILE A 97 -32.20 0.24 -13.29
CA ILE A 97 -33.20 0.87 -12.43
C ILE A 97 -33.76 -0.22 -11.53
N ASP A 98 -33.41 -0.13 -10.25
CA ASP A 98 -33.91 -0.99 -9.18
C ASP A 98 -35.20 -0.38 -8.61
N LEU A 99 -36.26 -1.17 -8.55
CA LEU A 99 -37.62 -0.72 -8.24
C LEU A 99 -38.24 -1.72 -7.26
N GLY A 100 -37.81 -1.73 -5.99
CA GLY A 100 -38.41 -2.67 -5.04
C GLY A 100 -37.56 -2.98 -3.82
N MET A 101 -37.47 -2.02 -2.89
CA MET A 101 -36.76 -2.24 -1.63
C MET A 101 -37.66 -2.53 -0.42
N SER A 102 -38.90 -2.03 -0.39
CA SER A 102 -39.59 -1.89 0.90
C SER A 102 -40.82 -2.77 1.18
N ASN A 103 -41.55 -3.42 0.24
CA ASN A 103 -42.64 -4.35 0.60
C ASN A 103 -42.98 -5.42 -0.48
N ASN A 104 -43.48 -6.59 -0.03
CA ASN A 104 -43.81 -7.80 -0.83
C ASN A 104 -45.16 -7.74 -1.58
N GLU A 105 -45.82 -6.59 -1.70
CA GLU A 105 -47.05 -6.48 -2.49
C GLU A 105 -46.73 -6.36 -3.98
N VAL A 106 -47.49 -7.07 -4.82
CA VAL A 106 -47.38 -7.01 -6.28
C VAL A 106 -47.89 -5.66 -6.75
N SER A 107 -47.02 -4.85 -7.35
CA SER A 107 -47.41 -3.56 -7.95
C SER A 107 -46.75 -3.38 -9.32
N SER A 108 -47.28 -2.47 -10.12
CA SER A 108 -46.75 -2.18 -11.45
C SER A 108 -46.23 -0.76 -11.57
N VAL A 109 -45.04 -0.62 -12.14
CA VAL A 109 -44.41 0.66 -12.45
C VAL A 109 -44.34 0.80 -13.96
N VAL A 110 -44.84 1.92 -14.50
CA VAL A 110 -44.84 2.17 -15.95
C VAL A 110 -43.83 3.26 -16.27
N LEU A 111 -42.81 2.91 -17.05
CA LEU A 111 -41.84 3.82 -17.63
C LEU A 111 -42.35 4.28 -19.00
N TYR A 112 -42.82 5.54 -19.07
CA TYR A 112 -43.40 6.08 -20.30
C TYR A 112 -42.37 6.64 -21.26
N LYS A 113 -41.29 7.23 -20.72
CA LYS A 113 -40.36 8.03 -21.51
C LYS A 113 -39.00 8.12 -20.84
N ILE A 114 -37.95 8.00 -21.65
CA ILE A 114 -36.57 8.38 -21.28
C ILE A 114 -36.17 9.53 -22.20
N GLN A 115 -35.77 10.65 -21.60
CA GLN A 115 -35.31 11.83 -22.34
C GLN A 115 -33.91 12.20 -21.88
N LEU A 116 -32.98 12.29 -22.81
CA LEU A 116 -31.60 12.71 -22.57
C LEU A 116 -31.49 14.20 -22.89
N SER A 117 -31.03 15.00 -21.93
CA SER A 117 -30.86 16.44 -22.08
C SER A 117 -29.50 16.92 -21.60
N ASN A 118 -28.97 17.94 -22.23
CA ASN A 118 -27.84 18.72 -21.75
C ASN A 118 -28.03 20.20 -22.16
N ILE A 119 -27.15 21.11 -21.74
CA ILE A 119 -27.19 22.56 -21.95
C ILE A 119 -27.48 22.97 -23.41
N LEU A 120 -27.13 22.12 -24.38
CA LEU A 120 -27.29 22.41 -25.82
C LEU A 120 -28.40 21.61 -26.53
N PHE A 121 -29.04 20.61 -25.91
CA PHE A 121 -30.01 19.74 -26.62
C PHE A 121 -30.89 18.83 -25.73
N ILE A 122 -32.00 18.33 -26.29
CA ILE A 122 -32.95 17.36 -25.71
C ILE A 122 -33.31 16.26 -26.76
N LYS A 123 -32.96 14.97 -26.55
CA LYS A 123 -33.46 13.80 -27.32
C LYS A 123 -34.39 12.95 -26.48
N GLU A 124 -35.51 12.57 -27.07
CA GLU A 124 -36.45 11.62 -26.51
C GLU A 124 -36.20 10.22 -27.12
N ILE A 125 -36.04 9.21 -26.26
CA ILE A 125 -35.89 7.82 -26.69
C ILE A 125 -37.29 7.25 -26.97
N SER A 126 -37.50 6.68 -28.16
CA SER A 126 -38.81 6.15 -28.56
C SER A 126 -39.26 4.96 -27.69
N SER A 127 -40.56 4.81 -27.50
CA SER A 127 -41.14 3.68 -26.75
C SER A 127 -40.75 2.32 -27.36
N LYS A 128 -40.62 2.26 -28.69
CA LYS A 128 -40.16 1.06 -29.41
C LYS A 128 -38.74 0.64 -29.03
N TYR A 129 -37.84 1.61 -28.87
CA TYR A 129 -36.45 1.35 -28.45
C TYR A 129 -36.37 0.91 -26.98
N ILE A 130 -37.12 1.59 -26.09
CA ILE A 130 -37.20 1.20 -24.67
C ILE A 130 -37.68 -0.25 -24.54
N ASN A 131 -38.72 -0.62 -25.28
CA ASN A 131 -39.25 -1.98 -25.30
C ASN A 131 -38.19 -2.98 -25.77
N GLN A 132 -37.39 -2.68 -26.79
CA GLN A 132 -36.41 -3.63 -27.35
C GLN A 132 -35.18 -3.88 -26.47
N HIS A 133 -34.76 -2.90 -25.67
CA HIS A 133 -33.43 -2.91 -25.03
C HIS A 133 -33.44 -3.02 -23.51
N PHE A 134 -34.61 -3.03 -22.86
CA PHE A 134 -34.74 -3.27 -21.42
C PHE A 134 -35.32 -4.66 -21.12
N GLU A 135 -34.76 -5.32 -20.11
CA GLU A 135 -35.18 -6.65 -19.64
C GLU A 135 -35.27 -6.68 -18.11
N GLY A 136 -36.13 -7.56 -17.58
CA GLY A 136 -36.33 -7.75 -16.15
C GLY A 136 -35.44 -8.85 -15.59
N ILE A 137 -34.88 -8.62 -14.41
CA ILE A 137 -33.98 -9.54 -13.70
C ILE A 137 -34.60 -9.91 -12.33
N ASN A 138 -34.27 -11.09 -11.81
CA ASN A 138 -34.75 -11.64 -10.53
C ASN A 138 -36.28 -11.82 -10.43
N GLY A 139 -36.95 -12.08 -11.56
CA GLY A 139 -38.40 -12.33 -11.59
C GLY A 139 -39.27 -11.08 -11.79
N ALA A 140 -38.68 -9.93 -12.11
CA ALA A 140 -39.40 -8.77 -12.61
C ALA A 140 -40.04 -9.09 -13.98
N ILE A 141 -41.36 -8.99 -14.10
CA ILE A 141 -42.07 -9.26 -15.36
C ILE A 141 -42.19 -7.96 -16.15
N VAL A 142 -41.72 -7.97 -17.39
CA VAL A 142 -41.74 -6.79 -18.27
C VAL A 142 -42.83 -6.97 -19.34
N GLU A 143 -43.86 -6.15 -19.25
CA GLU A 143 -44.96 -6.05 -20.20
C GLU A 143 -44.72 -4.83 -21.12
N ARG A 144 -44.65 -5.07 -22.43
CA ARG A 144 -44.35 -4.04 -23.44
C ARG A 144 -45.65 -3.36 -23.87
N LEU A 145 -45.77 -2.06 -23.64
CA LEU A 145 -46.93 -1.25 -24.04
C LEU A 145 -46.57 -0.40 -25.27
N ASP A 146 -47.58 0.04 -26.03
CA ASP A 146 -47.37 0.90 -27.21
C ASP A 146 -46.64 2.22 -26.88
N ASN A 147 -46.91 2.75 -25.68
CA ASN A 147 -46.44 4.05 -25.22
C ASN A 147 -45.48 3.96 -24.02
N GLY A 148 -44.87 2.81 -23.75
CA GLY A 148 -43.92 2.64 -22.65
C GLY A 148 -43.67 1.19 -22.23
N LEU A 149 -42.94 1.01 -21.13
CA LEU A 149 -42.58 -0.28 -20.54
C LEU A 149 -43.26 -0.42 -19.18
N LYS A 150 -44.16 -1.39 -19.00
CA LYS A 150 -44.75 -1.70 -17.70
C LYS A 150 -43.97 -2.84 -17.05
N VAL A 151 -43.48 -2.58 -15.85
CA VAL A 151 -42.71 -3.54 -15.06
C VAL A 151 -43.58 -3.95 -13.88
N VAL A 152 -43.93 -5.23 -13.81
CA VAL A 152 -44.67 -5.82 -12.69
C VAL A 152 -43.67 -6.47 -11.75
N ILE A 153 -43.70 -6.04 -10.49
CA ILE A 153 -42.71 -6.38 -9.48
C ILE A 153 -43.45 -6.90 -8.25
N GLY A 154 -43.03 -8.07 -7.76
CA GLY A 154 -43.68 -8.80 -6.67
C GLY A 154 -42.77 -9.11 -5.48
N GLY A 155 -41.52 -8.64 -5.46
CA GLY A 155 -40.57 -8.96 -4.39
C GLY A 155 -39.34 -8.04 -4.35
N LYS A 156 -38.50 -8.22 -3.32
CA LYS A 156 -37.26 -7.46 -3.13
C LYS A 156 -36.19 -7.83 -4.16
N ASN A 157 -35.37 -6.86 -4.56
CA ASN A 157 -34.24 -7.01 -5.52
C ASN A 157 -34.66 -7.40 -6.95
N GLN A 158 -35.85 -6.98 -7.37
CA GLN A 158 -36.35 -7.08 -8.75
C GLN A 158 -36.07 -5.76 -9.49
N TYR A 159 -35.40 -5.83 -10.64
CA TYR A 159 -34.92 -4.64 -11.35
C TYR A 159 -34.92 -4.82 -12.86
N ILE A 160 -34.86 -3.70 -13.59
CA ILE A 160 -34.68 -3.69 -15.04
C ILE A 160 -33.29 -3.17 -15.44
N VAL A 161 -32.73 -3.76 -16.48
CA VAL A 161 -31.40 -3.38 -17.02
C VAL A 161 -31.52 -3.08 -18.51
N SER A 162 -30.85 -2.02 -18.96
CA SER A 162 -30.68 -1.75 -20.39
C SER A 162 -29.41 -2.43 -20.94
N ASN A 163 -29.53 -3.09 -22.09
CA ASN A 163 -28.39 -3.74 -22.76
C ASN A 163 -27.55 -2.73 -23.60
N SER A 164 -28.06 -1.51 -23.83
CA SER A 164 -27.33 -0.34 -24.37
C SER A 164 -28.27 0.87 -24.50
N LEU A 165 -27.90 2.03 -23.94
CA LEU A 165 -28.69 3.27 -24.08
C LEU A 165 -28.33 4.13 -25.31
N ILE A 166 -27.24 3.83 -26.03
CA ILE A 166 -26.66 4.75 -27.02
C ILE A 166 -26.85 4.19 -28.45
N GLU A 167 -27.68 4.86 -29.25
CA GLU A 167 -27.69 4.68 -30.71
C GLU A 167 -26.46 5.35 -31.39
N PRO A 168 -26.00 4.84 -32.55
CA PRO A 168 -24.91 5.42 -33.34
C PRO A 168 -25.13 6.88 -33.82
N GLU A 169 -26.36 7.37 -33.86
CA GLU A 169 -26.70 8.68 -34.45
C GLU A 169 -26.26 9.89 -33.59
N LEU A 170 -26.11 9.72 -32.27
CA LEU A 170 -25.53 10.76 -31.40
C LEU A 170 -24.06 11.05 -31.72
N VAL A 171 -23.36 10.10 -32.35
CA VAL A 171 -21.98 10.28 -32.84
C VAL A 171 -21.94 11.22 -34.05
N HIS A 172 -22.97 11.22 -34.91
CA HIS A 172 -23.05 12.08 -36.08
C HIS A 172 -23.32 13.55 -35.74
N PHE A 173 -24.03 13.84 -34.64
CA PHE A 173 -24.34 15.23 -34.25
C PHE A 173 -23.15 15.99 -33.63
N ASN A 174 -22.21 15.26 -32.99
CA ASN A 174 -20.94 15.84 -32.56
C ASN A 174 -20.12 16.44 -33.73
N TYR A 175 -20.34 15.99 -34.97
CA TYR A 175 -19.72 16.58 -36.15
C TYR A 175 -20.29 17.97 -36.49
N PHE A 176 -21.59 18.23 -36.28
CA PHE A 176 -22.20 19.52 -36.61
C PHE A 176 -21.82 20.62 -35.60
N ASN A 177 -21.72 20.27 -34.31
CA ASN A 177 -21.19 21.15 -33.26
C ASN A 177 -19.71 21.48 -33.50
N LEU A 178 -18.92 20.51 -33.96
CA LEU A 178 -17.52 20.74 -34.33
C LEU A 178 -17.42 21.73 -35.51
N VAL A 179 -18.31 21.63 -36.50
CA VAL A 179 -18.36 22.56 -37.65
C VAL A 179 -18.74 23.98 -37.22
N LEU A 180 -19.71 24.15 -36.31
CA LEU A 180 -20.10 25.47 -35.78
C LEU A 180 -18.97 26.11 -34.93
N VAL A 181 -18.28 25.32 -34.12
CA VAL A 181 -17.09 25.78 -33.38
C VAL A 181 -16.00 26.21 -34.37
N VAL A 182 -15.73 25.42 -35.41
CA VAL A 182 -14.76 25.74 -36.47
C VAL A 182 -15.13 27.01 -37.27
N ILE A 183 -16.42 27.22 -37.57
CA ILE A 183 -16.89 28.44 -38.26
C ILE A 183 -16.74 29.67 -37.34
N SER A 184 -17.06 29.54 -36.05
CA SER A 184 -16.86 30.61 -35.07
C SER A 184 -15.38 30.98 -34.91
N GLU A 185 -14.49 29.98 -34.93
CA GLU A 185 -13.03 30.17 -34.88
C GLU A 185 -12.51 30.86 -36.15
N LEU A 186 -12.97 30.46 -37.34
CA LEU A 186 -12.60 31.09 -38.60
C LEU A 186 -13.02 32.57 -38.64
N CYS A 187 -14.25 32.88 -38.22
CA CYS A 187 -14.74 34.26 -38.13
C CYS A 187 -13.95 35.08 -37.09
N PHE A 188 -13.62 34.50 -35.94
CA PHE A 188 -12.78 35.12 -34.91
C PHE A 188 -11.39 35.49 -35.44
N TRP A 189 -10.72 34.56 -36.13
CA TRP A 189 -9.40 34.82 -36.69
C TRP A 189 -9.44 35.88 -37.78
N ILE A 190 -10.44 35.87 -38.68
CA ILE A 190 -10.59 36.90 -39.72
C ILE A 190 -10.74 38.30 -39.10
N ILE A 191 -11.52 38.43 -38.02
CA ILE A 191 -11.70 39.71 -37.30
C ILE A 191 -10.40 40.13 -36.60
N PHE A 192 -9.73 39.20 -35.92
CA PHE A 192 -8.43 39.43 -35.27
C PHE A 192 -7.35 39.87 -36.28
N PHE A 193 -7.29 39.22 -37.44
CA PHE A 193 -6.38 39.56 -38.55
C PHE A 193 -6.61 40.99 -39.07
N ASN A 194 -7.87 41.39 -39.25
CA ASN A 194 -8.22 42.74 -39.70
C ASN A 194 -7.88 43.82 -38.66
N ILE A 195 -8.07 43.54 -37.37
CA ILE A 195 -7.68 44.44 -36.27
C ILE A 195 -6.15 44.56 -36.19
N LEU A 196 -5.44 43.44 -36.28
CA LEU A 196 -3.98 43.40 -36.23
C LEU A 196 -3.33 44.11 -37.44
N GLN A 197 -3.88 43.96 -38.65
CA GLN A 197 -3.45 44.71 -39.81
C GLN A 197 -3.62 46.23 -39.62
N LYS A 198 -4.75 46.68 -39.09
CA LYS A 198 -4.99 48.09 -38.77
C LYS A 198 -4.02 48.61 -37.71
N ILE A 199 -3.72 47.82 -36.68
CA ILE A 199 -2.72 48.17 -35.66
C ILE A 199 -1.32 48.28 -36.29
N ILE A 200 -0.94 47.35 -37.18
CA ILE A 200 0.34 47.39 -37.90
C ILE A 200 0.43 48.60 -38.84
N GLU A 201 -0.67 48.99 -39.50
CA GLU A 201 -0.73 50.22 -40.31
C GLU A 201 -0.55 51.48 -39.47
N ILE A 202 -1.23 51.58 -38.32
CA ILE A 202 -1.11 52.70 -37.39
C ILE A 202 0.33 52.82 -36.84
N LEU A 203 0.97 51.68 -36.52
CA LEU A 203 2.37 51.62 -36.07
C LEU A 203 3.37 51.99 -37.18
N LYS A 204 3.02 51.74 -38.45
CA LYS A 204 3.84 52.10 -39.62
C LYS A 204 3.89 53.62 -39.82
N THR A 205 2.83 54.34 -39.45
CA THR A 205 2.78 55.81 -39.50
C THR A 205 3.44 56.50 -38.30
N SER A 206 3.51 55.88 -37.11
CA SER A 206 4.04 56.53 -35.89
C SER A 206 5.50 56.26 -35.55
N LEU A 207 6.09 55.12 -35.98
CA LEU A 207 7.43 54.67 -35.56
C LEU A 207 8.34 54.37 -36.77
N LYS A 208 8.74 55.41 -37.52
CA LYS A 208 9.53 55.26 -38.77
C LYS A 208 10.89 54.55 -38.58
N ASN A 209 11.51 54.58 -37.39
CA ASN A 209 12.87 54.02 -37.16
C ASN A 209 12.92 52.66 -36.44
N GLU A 210 11.90 52.24 -35.70
CA GLU A 210 11.89 50.93 -34.98
C GLU A 210 11.07 49.83 -35.68
N TYR A 211 10.40 50.17 -36.79
CA TYR A 211 9.50 49.30 -37.55
C TYR A 211 10.11 47.95 -37.97
N ARG A 212 11.44 47.87 -38.16
CA ARG A 212 12.13 46.63 -38.61
C ARG A 212 12.22 45.54 -37.53
N VAL A 213 12.29 45.88 -36.25
CA VAL A 213 12.42 44.90 -35.14
C VAL A 213 11.04 44.37 -34.76
N VAL A 214 10.07 45.27 -34.62
CA VAL A 214 8.68 44.93 -34.33
C VAL A 214 8.06 44.08 -35.46
N LYS A 215 8.34 44.40 -36.73
CA LYS A 215 7.91 43.59 -37.88
C LYS A 215 8.50 42.17 -37.86
N LYS A 216 9.73 41.97 -37.37
CA LYS A 216 10.39 40.65 -37.29
C LYS A 216 9.85 39.80 -36.14
N ILE A 217 9.62 40.40 -34.97
CA ILE A 217 9.05 39.70 -33.80
C ILE A 217 7.59 39.31 -34.08
N ALA A 218 6.81 40.23 -34.68
CA ALA A 218 5.45 39.94 -35.10
C ALA A 218 5.41 38.80 -36.14
N HIS A 219 6.33 38.75 -37.11
CA HIS A 219 6.38 37.67 -38.10
C HIS A 219 6.81 36.31 -37.51
N TYR A 220 7.67 36.30 -36.49
CA TYR A 220 8.09 35.06 -35.81
C TYR A 220 7.03 34.53 -34.85
N ALA A 221 6.36 35.41 -34.10
CA ALA A 221 5.19 35.04 -33.31
C ALA A 221 4.05 34.53 -34.22
N PHE A 222 3.88 35.15 -35.39
CA PHE A 222 2.93 34.75 -36.43
C PHE A 222 3.21 33.34 -36.99
N LEU A 223 4.46 33.01 -37.32
CA LEU A 223 4.81 31.66 -37.80
C LEU A 223 4.68 30.59 -36.72
N ASN A 224 5.03 30.90 -35.46
CA ASN A 224 4.88 29.96 -34.34
C ASN A 224 3.41 29.70 -34.01
N LEU A 225 2.55 30.72 -34.04
CA LEU A 225 1.11 30.52 -33.85
C LEU A 225 0.50 29.67 -34.96
N ILE A 226 0.88 29.88 -36.22
CA ILE A 226 0.41 29.05 -37.35
C ILE A 226 0.87 27.60 -37.22
N CYS A 227 2.12 27.37 -36.79
CA CYS A 227 2.63 26.00 -36.59
C CYS A 227 1.96 25.30 -35.41
N MET A 228 1.76 26.00 -34.29
CA MET A 228 1.03 25.46 -33.14
C MET A 228 -0.44 25.18 -33.49
N TYR A 229 -1.08 26.04 -34.28
CA TYR A 229 -2.45 25.85 -34.76
C TYR A 229 -2.56 24.65 -35.72
N LEU A 230 -1.61 24.48 -36.66
CA LEU A 230 -1.57 23.31 -37.55
C LEU A 230 -1.38 22.00 -36.78
N ILE A 231 -0.50 21.99 -35.76
CA ILE A 231 -0.28 20.81 -34.91
C ILE A 231 -1.55 20.49 -34.10
N TYR A 232 -2.21 21.50 -33.54
CA TYR A 232 -3.45 21.34 -32.77
C TYR A 232 -4.66 20.94 -33.64
N PHE A 233 -4.78 21.50 -34.85
CA PHE A 233 -5.81 21.19 -35.83
C PHE A 233 -5.68 19.75 -36.35
N ILE A 234 -4.45 19.30 -36.65
CA ILE A 234 -4.16 17.91 -37.05
C ILE A 234 -4.41 16.95 -35.89
N TRP A 235 -4.03 17.33 -34.66
CA TRP A 235 -4.29 16.56 -33.44
C TRP A 235 -5.80 16.31 -33.22
N ASN A 236 -6.64 17.35 -33.33
CA ASN A 236 -8.09 17.22 -33.12
C ASN A 236 -8.82 16.49 -34.24
N ILE A 237 -8.38 16.62 -35.50
CA ILE A 237 -8.93 15.82 -36.61
C ILE A 237 -8.65 14.32 -36.41
N ILE A 238 -7.47 13.96 -35.89
CA ILE A 238 -7.06 12.57 -35.72
C ILE A 238 -7.66 11.94 -34.46
N CYS A 239 -7.68 12.67 -33.34
CA CYS A 239 -8.31 12.20 -32.11
C CYS A 239 -9.83 11.99 -32.28
N SER A 240 -10.51 12.80 -33.11
CA SER A 240 -11.96 12.64 -33.33
C SER A 240 -12.33 11.61 -34.40
N LYS A 241 -11.54 11.45 -35.47
CA LYS A 241 -11.87 10.54 -36.59
C LYS A 241 -11.22 9.15 -36.53
N VAL A 242 -10.00 9.01 -35.99
CA VAL A 242 -9.25 7.75 -36.04
C VAL A 242 -9.53 6.87 -34.83
N VAL A 243 -9.72 7.46 -33.65
CA VAL A 243 -10.06 6.72 -32.42
C VAL A 243 -11.43 6.03 -32.54
N ASN A 244 -12.40 6.69 -33.20
CA ASN A 244 -13.77 6.20 -33.36
C ASN A 244 -13.97 5.26 -34.57
N SER A 245 -12.97 5.05 -35.43
CA SER A 245 -13.06 4.13 -36.58
C SER A 245 -12.30 2.81 -36.38
N LEU A 246 -11.56 2.67 -35.28
CA LEU A 246 -10.73 1.50 -34.95
C LEU A 246 -11.41 0.53 -33.96
N PHE A 247 -12.75 0.38 -34.02
CA PHE A 247 -13.55 -0.44 -33.09
C PHE A 247 -13.30 -1.96 -33.14
N ILE A 248 -12.55 -2.46 -34.13
CA ILE A 248 -12.35 -3.91 -34.36
C ILE A 248 -11.02 -4.44 -33.76
N PHE A 249 -10.14 -3.56 -33.26
CA PHE A 249 -8.81 -3.96 -32.77
C PHE A 249 -8.69 -3.88 -31.24
N SER A 250 -7.85 -4.74 -30.64
CA SER A 250 -7.53 -4.67 -29.21
C SER A 250 -6.85 -3.34 -28.84
N ASP A 251 -7.00 -2.88 -27.59
CA ASP A 251 -6.51 -1.56 -27.17
C ASP A 251 -5.01 -1.36 -27.41
N GLU A 252 -4.21 -2.43 -27.36
CA GLU A 252 -2.77 -2.39 -27.65
C GLU A 252 -2.48 -2.12 -29.16
N ILE A 253 -3.33 -2.60 -30.08
CA ILE A 253 -3.21 -2.34 -31.53
C ILE A 253 -3.66 -0.92 -31.86
N LYS A 254 -4.66 -0.38 -31.15
CA LYS A 254 -5.09 1.02 -31.31
C LYS A 254 -3.94 1.98 -31.00
N TRP A 255 -3.22 1.76 -29.90
CA TRP A 255 -2.06 2.58 -29.54
C TRP A 255 -0.90 2.44 -30.53
N PHE A 256 -0.70 1.24 -31.11
CA PHE A 256 0.30 1.02 -32.17
C PHE A 256 -0.01 1.83 -33.45
N ILE A 257 -1.26 1.80 -33.93
CA ILE A 257 -1.68 2.53 -35.14
C ILE A 257 -1.62 4.04 -34.89
N ILE A 258 -2.01 4.51 -33.71
CA ILE A 258 -1.92 5.93 -33.32
C ILE A 258 -0.46 6.40 -33.28
N ALA A 259 0.45 5.64 -32.67
CA ALA A 259 1.87 5.98 -32.63
C ALA A 259 2.51 5.99 -34.03
N TRP A 260 2.10 5.06 -34.90
CA TRP A 260 2.57 4.99 -36.29
C TRP A 260 2.10 6.18 -37.13
N ILE A 261 0.83 6.59 -37.00
CA ILE A 261 0.26 7.76 -37.69
C ILE A 261 0.95 9.06 -37.23
N ILE A 262 1.16 9.24 -35.91
CA ILE A 262 1.88 10.39 -35.35
C ILE A 262 3.29 10.47 -35.92
N THR A 263 3.96 9.33 -36.05
CA THR A 263 5.33 9.22 -36.56
C THR A 263 5.41 9.62 -38.04
N VAL A 264 4.50 9.13 -38.88
CA VAL A 264 4.44 9.46 -40.31
C VAL A 264 4.16 10.95 -40.51
N LEU A 265 3.31 11.56 -39.68
CA LEU A 265 2.98 12.99 -39.76
C LEU A 265 4.15 13.89 -39.36
N ILE A 266 4.93 13.52 -38.33
CA ILE A 266 6.16 14.24 -37.97
C ILE A 266 7.15 14.19 -39.15
N LEU A 267 7.31 13.03 -39.79
CA LEU A 267 8.16 12.85 -40.97
C LEU A 267 7.70 13.72 -42.16
N ILE A 268 6.41 13.74 -42.48
CA ILE A 268 5.85 14.57 -43.56
C ILE A 268 6.04 16.06 -43.26
N THR A 269 5.84 16.48 -42.01
CA THR A 269 6.02 17.88 -41.58
C THR A 269 7.49 18.30 -41.70
N CYS A 270 8.43 17.44 -41.32
CA CYS A 270 9.85 17.67 -41.53
C CYS A 270 10.23 17.76 -43.02
N VAL A 271 9.66 16.91 -43.89
CA VAL A 271 9.89 16.94 -45.34
C VAL A 271 9.33 18.22 -45.98
N PHE A 272 8.15 18.67 -45.55
CA PHE A 272 7.53 19.93 -46.01
C PHE A 272 8.36 21.15 -45.61
N LEU A 273 8.89 21.17 -44.38
CA LEU A 273 9.83 22.20 -43.92
C LEU A 273 11.11 22.21 -44.76
N ILE A 274 11.66 21.05 -45.11
CA ILE A 274 12.84 20.92 -45.98
C ILE A 274 12.56 21.43 -47.41
N TYR A 275 11.38 21.12 -47.97
CA TYR A 275 10.95 21.57 -49.29
C TYR A 275 10.78 23.11 -49.36
N PHE A 276 10.17 23.71 -48.33
CA PHE A 276 10.01 25.17 -48.22
C PHE A 276 11.35 25.90 -48.08
N ILE A 277 12.31 25.30 -47.36
CA ILE A 277 13.68 25.82 -47.22
C ILE A 277 14.44 25.77 -48.56
N LYS A 278 14.21 24.76 -49.41
CA LYS A 278 14.83 24.65 -50.73
C LYS A 278 14.28 25.65 -51.76
N LYS A 279 12.97 25.96 -51.74
CA LYS A 279 12.33 26.82 -52.75
C LYS A 279 12.72 28.32 -52.66
N LYS A 280 13.24 28.78 -51.51
CA LYS A 280 13.68 30.17 -51.30
C LYS A 280 15.13 30.48 -51.72
N LYS A 281 15.85 29.49 -52.28
CA LYS A 281 17.26 29.62 -52.70
C LYS A 281 17.49 30.52 -53.93
N HIS A 282 16.41 30.99 -54.59
CA HIS A 282 16.49 31.79 -55.82
C HIS A 282 16.45 33.32 -55.65
N ASN A 283 16.31 33.86 -54.44
CA ASN A 283 16.35 35.32 -54.23
C ASN A 283 17.74 35.76 -53.74
N LYS A 284 18.52 36.39 -54.62
CA LYS A 284 19.97 36.63 -54.49
C LYS A 284 20.41 37.70 -53.47
N ASN A 285 19.50 38.43 -52.81
CA ASN A 285 19.88 39.51 -51.90
C ASN A 285 19.52 39.23 -50.44
N PHE A 286 20.11 38.18 -49.85
CA PHE A 286 20.34 38.14 -48.41
C PHE A 286 21.35 37.03 -48.06
N SER A 287 22.35 37.34 -47.23
CA SER A 287 23.38 36.40 -46.76
C SER A 287 22.81 35.37 -45.77
N LEU A 288 21.96 34.48 -46.27
CA LEU A 288 21.48 33.29 -45.55
C LEU A 288 22.65 32.39 -45.10
N VAL A 289 23.83 32.53 -45.72
CA VAL A 289 25.09 31.89 -45.35
C VAL A 289 25.58 32.29 -43.94
N GLN A 290 25.25 33.50 -43.45
CA GLN A 290 25.64 33.95 -42.10
C GLN A 290 24.67 33.45 -41.02
N ILE A 291 23.38 33.30 -41.33
CA ILE A 291 22.38 32.71 -40.41
C ILE A 291 22.54 31.17 -40.35
N LEU A 292 22.91 30.52 -41.46
CA LEU A 292 23.26 29.09 -41.48
C LEU A 292 24.55 28.79 -40.69
N LYS A 293 25.45 29.77 -40.50
CA LYS A 293 26.58 29.66 -39.58
C LYS A 293 26.17 29.77 -38.10
N LEU A 294 25.07 30.48 -37.79
CA LEU A 294 24.51 30.61 -36.43
C LEU A 294 23.63 29.41 -36.04
N ILE A 295 22.88 28.85 -36.98
CA ILE A 295 22.08 27.63 -36.81
C ILE A 295 22.85 26.46 -37.42
N ASN A 296 23.90 26.02 -36.73
CA ASN A 296 24.65 24.81 -37.07
C ASN A 296 23.82 23.56 -36.71
N TRP A 297 22.67 23.38 -37.36
CA TRP A 297 21.81 22.19 -37.29
C TRP A 297 22.26 21.25 -38.41
N LYS A 298 23.38 20.55 -38.19
CA LYS A 298 23.94 19.59 -39.15
C LYS A 298 23.00 18.38 -39.31
N LYS A 299 23.10 17.75 -40.49
CA LYS A 299 22.53 16.43 -40.90
C LYS A 299 22.35 15.40 -39.76
N ASN A 300 23.23 15.43 -38.75
CA ASN A 300 23.26 14.52 -37.62
C ASN A 300 22.04 14.65 -36.67
N ASN A 301 21.39 15.81 -36.56
CA ASN A 301 20.21 15.96 -35.68
C ASN A 301 18.94 15.29 -36.27
N ILE A 302 18.83 15.28 -37.60
CA ILE A 302 17.79 14.52 -38.30
C ILE A 302 18.08 13.03 -38.13
N ALA A 303 19.34 12.60 -38.25
CA ALA A 303 19.72 11.21 -37.98
C ALA A 303 19.38 10.77 -36.54
N ILE A 304 19.56 11.64 -35.52
CA ILE A 304 19.19 11.34 -34.13
C ILE A 304 17.67 11.17 -33.97
N LEU A 305 16.86 12.06 -34.54
CA LEU A 305 15.40 11.91 -34.52
C LEU A 305 14.94 10.67 -35.29
N SER A 306 15.52 10.40 -36.46
CA SER A 306 15.22 9.20 -37.26
C SER A 306 15.62 7.90 -36.54
N LEU A 307 16.77 7.90 -35.85
CA LEU A 307 17.21 6.79 -35.01
C LEU A 307 16.26 6.59 -33.82
N LEU A 308 15.83 7.68 -33.16
CA LEU A 308 14.84 7.62 -32.06
C LEU A 308 13.52 7.01 -32.52
N THR A 309 13.08 7.38 -33.71
CA THR A 309 11.83 6.91 -34.30
C THR A 309 11.88 5.44 -34.70
N VAL A 310 12.93 5.03 -35.43
CA VAL A 310 13.15 3.61 -35.78
C VAL A 310 13.29 2.77 -34.51
N PHE A 311 13.92 3.32 -33.49
CA PHE A 311 14.10 2.68 -32.19
C PHE A 311 12.78 2.49 -31.41
N ILE A 312 11.90 3.49 -31.37
CA ILE A 312 10.56 3.37 -30.76
C ILE A 312 9.74 2.30 -31.49
N LEU A 313 9.79 2.28 -32.83
CA LEU A 313 9.09 1.28 -33.63
C LEU A 313 9.63 -0.14 -33.41
N CYS A 314 10.95 -0.32 -33.35
CA CYS A 314 11.56 -1.61 -33.04
C CYS A 314 11.27 -2.06 -31.59
N PHE A 315 11.27 -1.13 -30.62
CA PHE A 315 10.93 -1.41 -29.22
C PHE A 315 9.46 -1.85 -29.06
N MET A 316 8.55 -1.21 -29.78
CA MET A 316 7.13 -1.55 -29.77
C MET A 316 6.85 -2.87 -30.48
N ALA A 317 7.47 -3.12 -31.65
CA ALA A 317 7.35 -4.38 -32.37
C ALA A 317 7.92 -5.56 -31.57
N PHE A 318 9.06 -5.38 -30.92
CA PHE A 318 9.66 -6.38 -30.05
C PHE A 318 8.78 -6.68 -28.82
N ASN A 319 8.22 -5.67 -28.17
CA ASN A 319 7.28 -5.87 -27.05
C ASN A 319 5.99 -6.60 -27.47
N TYR A 320 5.51 -6.38 -28.70
CA TYR A 320 4.34 -7.08 -29.23
C TYR A 320 4.63 -8.56 -29.50
N ILE A 321 5.77 -8.86 -30.13
CA ILE A 321 6.17 -10.23 -30.50
C ILE A 321 6.45 -11.11 -29.26
N ILE A 322 7.00 -10.53 -28.19
CA ILE A 322 7.32 -11.26 -26.94
C ILE A 322 6.07 -11.58 -26.11
N LYS A 323 4.95 -10.90 -26.34
CA LYS A 323 3.73 -11.03 -25.54
C LYS A 323 2.75 -12.12 -26.01
N GLN A 324 3.14 -13.01 -26.93
CA GLN A 324 2.28 -14.10 -27.40
C GLN A 324 2.81 -15.45 -26.92
N GLN A 325 1.94 -16.28 -26.34
CA GLN A 325 2.23 -17.67 -25.95
C GLN A 325 1.25 -18.63 -26.61
N GLU A 326 1.73 -19.83 -26.94
CA GLU A 326 0.94 -20.92 -27.51
C GLU A 326 0.77 -22.01 -26.44
N VAL A 327 -0.46 -22.40 -26.13
CA VAL A 327 -0.77 -23.48 -25.19
C VAL A 327 -1.41 -24.62 -25.98
N ARG A 328 -0.82 -25.81 -25.90
CA ARG A 328 -1.35 -27.05 -26.47
C ARG A 328 -1.75 -28.01 -25.38
N ILE A 329 -2.94 -28.58 -25.49
CA ILE A 329 -3.45 -29.59 -24.56
C ILE A 329 -3.72 -30.86 -25.35
N SER A 330 -3.13 -31.97 -24.92
CA SER A 330 -3.30 -33.29 -25.53
C SER A 330 -4.15 -34.20 -24.64
N PHE A 331 -5.27 -34.72 -25.15
CA PHE A 331 -6.16 -35.62 -24.40
C PHE A 331 -6.96 -36.57 -25.31
N ASN A 332 -7.60 -37.59 -24.77
CA ASN A 332 -8.65 -38.35 -25.47
C ASN A 332 -9.93 -38.45 -24.65
N VAL A 333 -11.04 -38.77 -25.32
CA VAL A 333 -12.34 -39.04 -24.70
C VAL A 333 -12.59 -40.54 -24.88
N GLN A 334 -12.63 -41.32 -23.79
CA GLN A 334 -12.89 -42.77 -23.85
C GLN A 334 -14.40 -43.08 -23.89
N SER A 335 -15.15 -42.29 -24.64
CA SER A 335 -16.57 -42.55 -24.94
C SER A 335 -16.86 -42.12 -26.37
N ASN A 336 -17.84 -42.76 -27.01
CA ASN A 336 -18.35 -42.34 -28.33
C ASN A 336 -19.29 -41.12 -28.25
N LYS A 337 -19.37 -40.45 -27.08
CA LYS A 337 -20.26 -39.32 -26.82
C LYS A 337 -19.58 -38.00 -27.14
N THR A 338 -20.36 -36.98 -27.46
CA THR A 338 -19.85 -35.63 -27.78
C THR A 338 -19.76 -34.78 -26.52
N ILE A 339 -18.67 -34.03 -26.35
CA ILE A 339 -18.43 -33.16 -25.20
C ILE A 339 -18.08 -31.76 -25.71
N ASP A 340 -18.77 -30.74 -25.18
CA ASP A 340 -18.43 -29.34 -25.44
C ASP A 340 -17.42 -28.91 -24.37
N CYS A 341 -16.25 -28.44 -24.80
CA CYS A 341 -15.22 -27.96 -23.90
C CYS A 341 -15.16 -26.44 -23.96
N LEU A 342 -15.32 -25.82 -22.79
CA LEU A 342 -15.27 -24.38 -22.58
C LEU A 342 -13.99 -24.03 -21.85
N PHE A 343 -13.12 -23.25 -22.50
CA PHE A 343 -11.84 -22.84 -21.93
C PHE A 343 -11.91 -21.45 -21.31
N PHE A 344 -11.42 -21.30 -20.08
CA PHE A 344 -11.32 -20.01 -19.39
C PHE A 344 -9.91 -19.77 -18.84
N TYR A 345 -9.42 -18.53 -18.93
CA TYR A 345 -8.17 -18.07 -18.31
C TYR A 345 -8.38 -16.77 -17.52
N ASP A 346 -7.68 -16.59 -16.38
CA ASP A 346 -7.82 -15.42 -15.51
C ASP A 346 -6.47 -14.74 -15.19
N ASN A 347 -6.51 -13.41 -15.12
CA ASN A 347 -5.40 -12.48 -14.90
C ASN A 347 -5.33 -11.90 -13.47
N LEU A 348 -6.32 -12.16 -12.61
CA LEU A 348 -6.40 -11.64 -11.24
C LEU A 348 -6.28 -12.75 -10.19
N SER A 349 -5.61 -12.40 -9.09
CA SER A 349 -5.06 -13.35 -8.11
C SER A 349 -5.82 -13.38 -6.80
N LYS A 350 -7.15 -13.28 -6.80
CA LYS A 350 -7.91 -13.29 -5.55
C LYS A 350 -9.27 -13.97 -5.72
N GLU A 351 -9.28 -15.22 -5.26
CA GLU A 351 -10.43 -16.04 -4.86
C GLU A 351 -11.55 -16.30 -5.88
N TYR A 352 -12.25 -17.40 -5.61
CA TYR A 352 -13.34 -17.95 -6.38
C TYR A 352 -14.57 -17.02 -6.33
N PRO A 353 -15.38 -16.85 -7.40
CA PRO A 353 -15.32 -17.54 -8.70
C PRO A 353 -14.58 -16.76 -9.81
N PHE A 354 -14.16 -17.47 -10.86
CA PHE A 354 -13.58 -16.93 -12.10
C PHE A 354 -14.58 -15.96 -12.76
N SER A 355 -14.31 -14.65 -12.71
CA SER A 355 -15.28 -13.62 -13.09
C SER A 355 -15.05 -12.96 -14.45
N ASN A 356 -13.89 -13.17 -15.09
CA ASN A 356 -13.43 -12.37 -16.25
C ASN A 356 -12.76 -13.18 -17.39
N GLY A 357 -13.05 -14.47 -17.56
CA GLY A 357 -12.41 -15.30 -18.59
C GLY A 357 -12.97 -15.09 -20.01
N TYR A 358 -12.12 -15.17 -21.03
CA TYR A 358 -12.57 -15.27 -22.43
C TYR A 358 -12.91 -16.73 -22.74
N SER A 359 -14.11 -16.99 -23.27
CA SER A 359 -14.51 -18.33 -23.71
C SER A 359 -14.02 -18.62 -25.13
N LEU A 360 -13.39 -19.77 -25.29
CA LEU A 360 -13.16 -20.40 -26.60
C LEU A 360 -14.00 -21.68 -26.59
N ASN A 361 -15.02 -21.75 -27.44
CA ASN A 361 -15.84 -22.95 -27.62
C ASN A 361 -15.19 -23.85 -28.66
N ASP A 362 -15.01 -25.12 -28.31
CA ASP A 362 -14.73 -26.16 -29.28
C ASP A 362 -15.59 -27.40 -28.97
N THR A 363 -16.26 -27.95 -29.99
CA THR A 363 -17.12 -29.12 -29.85
C THR A 363 -16.33 -30.36 -30.24
N ILE A 364 -16.17 -31.28 -29.29
CA ILE A 364 -15.28 -32.42 -29.45
C ILE A 364 -16.09 -33.70 -29.54
N LYS A 365 -16.00 -34.36 -30.70
CA LYS A 365 -16.58 -35.69 -30.89
C LYS A 365 -15.72 -36.74 -30.20
N GLY A 366 -16.35 -37.55 -29.36
CA GLY A 366 -15.73 -38.69 -28.69
C GLY A 366 -15.08 -39.65 -29.68
N LYS A 367 -13.76 -39.82 -29.56
CA LYS A 367 -12.96 -40.78 -30.31
C LYS A 367 -11.86 -41.28 -29.39
N GLU A 368 -11.59 -42.59 -29.38
CA GLU A 368 -10.50 -43.21 -28.59
C GLU A 368 -9.09 -42.74 -29.01
N VAL A 369 -8.98 -41.90 -30.04
CA VAL A 369 -7.73 -41.36 -30.57
C VAL A 369 -7.33 -40.07 -29.85
N ARG A 370 -6.04 -39.90 -29.55
CA ARG A 370 -5.46 -38.69 -28.94
C ARG A 370 -5.72 -37.45 -29.80
N GLN A 371 -6.36 -36.46 -29.21
CA GLN A 371 -6.67 -35.16 -29.79
C GLN A 371 -5.73 -34.09 -29.23
N LYS A 372 -5.57 -32.98 -29.98
CA LYS A 372 -4.73 -31.84 -29.61
C LYS A 372 -5.49 -30.54 -29.83
N LEU A 373 -5.71 -29.78 -28.76
CA LEU A 373 -6.22 -28.41 -28.84
C LEU A 373 -5.05 -27.44 -28.75
N THR A 374 -5.03 -26.41 -29.62
CA THR A 374 -3.97 -25.40 -29.65
C THR A 374 -4.57 -24.01 -29.53
N PHE A 375 -4.12 -23.25 -28.54
CA PHE A 375 -4.60 -21.90 -28.25
C PHE A 375 -3.45 -20.90 -28.31
N LYS A 376 -3.69 -19.70 -28.85
CA LYS A 376 -2.76 -18.56 -28.75
C LYS A 376 -3.30 -17.58 -27.72
N LEU A 377 -2.55 -17.35 -26.65
CA LEU A 377 -2.96 -16.52 -25.52
C LEU A 377 -2.01 -15.33 -25.35
N PRO A 378 -2.52 -14.17 -24.92
CA PRO A 378 -1.67 -13.05 -24.52
C PRO A 378 -0.86 -13.40 -23.25
N TYR A 379 0.39 -12.92 -23.18
CA TYR A 379 1.35 -13.21 -22.11
C TYR A 379 1.01 -12.57 -20.76
N ASN A 380 0.15 -11.54 -20.76
CA ASN A 380 -0.13 -10.78 -19.55
C ASN A 380 -0.98 -11.60 -18.57
N ARG A 381 -0.33 -12.16 -17.54
CA ARG A 381 -0.87 -12.52 -16.21
C ARG A 381 -1.76 -13.77 -16.04
N ILE A 382 -1.73 -14.77 -16.91
CA ILE A 382 -2.46 -16.03 -16.61
C ILE A 382 -1.91 -16.67 -15.32
N GLN A 383 -2.74 -16.75 -14.26
CA GLN A 383 -2.37 -17.38 -12.99
C GLN A 383 -3.02 -18.74 -12.78
N LYS A 384 -4.21 -18.94 -13.37
CA LYS A 384 -4.95 -20.19 -13.36
C LYS A 384 -5.66 -20.43 -14.70
N LEU A 385 -5.84 -21.70 -15.03
CA LEU A 385 -6.55 -22.20 -16.21
C LEU A 385 -7.72 -23.04 -15.73
N ARG A 386 -8.91 -22.83 -16.32
CA ARG A 386 -10.16 -23.55 -16.03
C ARG A 386 -10.69 -24.17 -17.32
N LEU A 387 -11.03 -25.45 -17.23
CA LEU A 387 -11.60 -26.24 -18.33
C LEU A 387 -12.98 -26.73 -17.89
N ASP A 388 -14.00 -26.21 -18.53
CA ASP A 388 -15.39 -26.58 -18.31
C ASP A 388 -15.83 -27.60 -19.34
N PHE A 389 -16.61 -28.56 -18.89
CA PHE A 389 -17.13 -29.62 -19.72
C PHE A 389 -18.65 -29.59 -19.66
N HIS A 390 -19.27 -29.37 -20.82
CA HIS A 390 -20.71 -29.43 -20.98
C HIS A 390 -21.08 -30.66 -21.79
N TYR A 391 -22.10 -31.38 -21.35
CA TYR A 391 -22.53 -32.61 -22.01
C TYR A 391 -23.60 -32.35 -23.05
N ALA A 392 -23.48 -33.03 -24.18
CA ALA A 392 -24.59 -33.18 -25.11
C ALA A 392 -25.55 -34.31 -24.69
N GLU A 393 -25.08 -35.29 -23.90
CA GLU A 393 -25.83 -36.49 -23.49
C GLU A 393 -25.56 -36.90 -22.03
N PRO A 394 -26.55 -37.41 -21.27
CA PRO A 394 -26.35 -37.80 -19.87
C PRO A 394 -25.46 -39.05 -19.66
N GLY A 395 -24.76 -39.09 -18.52
CA GLY A 395 -23.90 -40.19 -18.04
C GLY A 395 -22.42 -39.81 -17.89
N PRO A 396 -21.58 -40.67 -17.29
CA PRO A 396 -20.20 -40.32 -16.96
C PRO A 396 -19.31 -40.23 -18.22
N TYR A 397 -18.52 -39.17 -18.30
CA TYR A 397 -17.49 -38.96 -19.34
C TYR A 397 -16.11 -39.19 -18.74
N LEU A 398 -15.27 -39.90 -19.50
CA LEU A 398 -13.95 -40.32 -19.07
C LEU A 398 -12.92 -39.75 -20.03
N LEU A 399 -12.13 -38.80 -19.53
CA LEU A 399 -11.15 -38.03 -20.28
C LEU A 399 -9.74 -38.40 -19.81
N ASN A 400 -8.85 -38.80 -20.72
CA ASN A 400 -7.44 -39.00 -20.37
C ASN A 400 -6.58 -37.86 -20.91
N PHE A 401 -5.98 -37.06 -20.01
CA PHE A 401 -5.03 -36.00 -20.33
C PHE A 401 -3.61 -36.54 -20.39
N TYR A 402 -2.90 -36.31 -21.49
CA TYR A 402 -1.55 -36.81 -21.72
C TYR A 402 -0.45 -35.77 -21.48
N ASP A 403 -0.66 -34.53 -21.92
CA ASP A 403 0.28 -33.44 -21.70
C ASP A 403 -0.34 -32.06 -21.94
N ILE A 404 0.29 -31.05 -21.34
CA ILE A 404 0.07 -29.65 -21.66
C ILE A 404 1.40 -29.04 -22.06
N ASN A 405 1.52 -28.64 -23.32
CA ASN A 405 2.72 -27.99 -23.86
C ASN A 405 2.51 -26.48 -23.99
N ILE A 406 3.31 -25.70 -23.27
CA ILE A 406 3.30 -24.24 -23.29
C ILE A 406 4.56 -23.77 -24.02
N LYS A 407 4.35 -23.13 -25.17
CA LYS A 407 5.42 -22.66 -26.05
C LYS A 407 5.38 -21.15 -26.22
N THR A 408 6.54 -20.52 -26.10
CA THR A 408 6.80 -19.13 -26.49
C THR A 408 7.92 -19.11 -27.53
N ILE A 409 8.26 -17.93 -28.05
CA ILE A 409 9.37 -17.77 -29.00
C ILE A 409 10.73 -18.17 -28.38
N PHE A 410 10.89 -18.08 -27.05
CA PHE A 410 12.17 -18.33 -26.37
C PHE A 410 12.16 -19.54 -25.42
N TRP A 411 11.02 -20.18 -25.20
CA TRP A 411 10.87 -21.23 -24.20
C TRP A 411 9.76 -22.23 -24.58
N ASN A 412 9.97 -23.51 -24.26
CA ASN A 412 9.03 -24.59 -24.52
C ASN A 412 9.00 -25.49 -23.28
N SER A 413 7.82 -25.70 -22.69
CA SER A 413 7.65 -26.53 -21.50
C SER A 413 6.50 -27.48 -21.67
N ILE A 414 6.73 -28.73 -21.31
CA ILE A 414 5.76 -29.81 -21.43
C ILE A 414 5.48 -30.31 -20.02
N ILE A 415 4.25 -30.14 -19.57
CA ILE A 415 3.74 -30.76 -18.35
C ILE A 415 3.22 -32.14 -18.76
N SER A 416 3.89 -33.19 -18.28
CA SER A 416 3.50 -34.57 -18.58
C SER A 416 2.23 -34.96 -17.81
N GLY A 417 1.42 -35.89 -18.33
CA GLY A 417 0.19 -36.37 -17.69
C GLY A 417 0.40 -36.92 -16.27
N LYS A 418 1.62 -37.35 -15.94
CA LYS A 418 2.06 -37.75 -14.59
C LYS A 418 2.11 -36.60 -13.59
N ASP A 419 2.43 -35.39 -14.07
CA ASP A 419 2.60 -34.18 -13.28
C ASP A 419 1.33 -33.29 -13.27
N VAL A 420 0.33 -33.61 -14.09
CA VAL A 420 -0.93 -32.86 -14.17
C VAL A 420 -1.75 -33.00 -12.88
N SER A 421 -1.82 -34.17 -12.22
CA SER A 421 -2.60 -34.34 -10.97
C SER A 421 -2.15 -33.46 -9.81
N GLN A 422 -0.86 -33.13 -9.73
CA GLN A 422 -0.33 -32.27 -8.67
C GLN A 422 -0.69 -30.80 -8.91
N ASN A 423 -1.03 -30.45 -10.15
CA ASN A 423 -1.25 -29.08 -10.60
C ASN A 423 -2.71 -28.77 -10.91
N PHE A 424 -3.60 -29.76 -10.94
CA PHE A 424 -5.04 -29.60 -11.20
C PHE A 424 -5.87 -30.16 -10.06
N PHE A 425 -7.05 -29.57 -9.81
CA PHE A 425 -8.06 -30.07 -8.88
C PHE A 425 -9.44 -30.02 -9.54
N GLY A 426 -10.27 -31.02 -9.22
CA GLY A 426 -11.66 -31.11 -9.66
C GLY A 426 -12.58 -30.30 -8.74
N ILE A 427 -13.56 -29.62 -9.34
CA ILE A 427 -14.57 -28.85 -8.61
C ILE A 427 -15.97 -29.43 -8.89
N ASN A 428 -16.92 -29.21 -7.98
CA ASN A 428 -18.31 -29.70 -8.03
C ASN A 428 -18.46 -31.22 -8.17
N GLY A 429 -17.54 -31.98 -7.56
CA GLY A 429 -17.60 -33.45 -7.54
C GLY A 429 -16.88 -34.14 -8.70
N THR A 430 -16.15 -33.40 -9.54
CA THR A 430 -15.26 -33.95 -10.58
C THR A 430 -14.23 -34.89 -9.94
N LYS A 431 -14.24 -36.17 -10.31
CA LYS A 431 -13.27 -37.17 -9.81
C LYS A 431 -12.06 -37.24 -10.74
N MET A 432 -10.87 -37.38 -10.17
CA MET A 432 -9.64 -37.52 -10.94
C MET A 432 -8.80 -38.67 -10.40
N GLU A 433 -8.23 -39.45 -11.30
CA GLU A 433 -7.44 -40.64 -11.03
C GLU A 433 -6.12 -40.57 -11.83
N GLN A 434 -4.98 -40.64 -11.15
CA GLN A 434 -3.67 -40.61 -11.81
C GLN A 434 -3.34 -42.00 -12.38
N LEU A 435 -3.03 -42.07 -13.66
CA LEU A 435 -2.49 -43.27 -14.35
C LEU A 435 -0.98 -43.06 -14.64
N ASP A 436 -0.29 -44.10 -15.10
CA ASP A 436 1.18 -44.08 -15.28
C ASP A 436 1.67 -42.92 -16.18
N ASP A 437 1.00 -42.69 -17.32
CA ASP A 437 1.38 -41.69 -18.32
C ASP A 437 0.26 -40.65 -18.63
N SER A 438 -0.87 -40.69 -17.90
CA SER A 438 -2.01 -39.81 -18.16
C SER A 438 -2.85 -39.54 -16.90
N LEU A 439 -3.59 -38.44 -16.89
CA LEU A 439 -4.59 -38.15 -15.86
C LEU A 439 -5.99 -38.48 -16.36
N LYS A 440 -6.68 -39.39 -15.68
CA LYS A 440 -8.06 -39.76 -15.97
C LYS A 440 -9.01 -38.86 -15.18
N VAL A 441 -9.88 -38.14 -15.87
CA VAL A 441 -10.89 -37.25 -15.30
C VAL A 441 -12.27 -37.85 -15.57
N ILE A 442 -13.03 -38.07 -14.50
CA ILE A 442 -14.39 -38.62 -14.55
C ILE A 442 -15.36 -37.50 -14.19
N ILE A 443 -16.26 -37.20 -15.11
CA ILE A 443 -17.24 -36.13 -14.99
C ILE A 443 -18.63 -36.76 -15.10
N ASP A 444 -19.48 -36.57 -14.08
CA ASP A 444 -20.74 -37.31 -13.88
C ASP A 444 -21.90 -36.42 -13.39
N GLY A 445 -21.83 -35.11 -13.67
CA GLY A 445 -22.85 -34.13 -13.30
C GLY A 445 -22.60 -32.74 -13.89
N ASP A 446 -23.63 -31.88 -13.87
CA ASP A 446 -23.57 -30.53 -14.45
C ASP A 446 -22.65 -29.59 -13.64
N ASN A 447 -22.04 -28.63 -14.33
CA ASN A 447 -21.12 -27.63 -13.76
C ASN A 447 -19.87 -28.22 -13.10
N GLN A 448 -19.43 -29.41 -13.51
CA GLN A 448 -18.16 -30.02 -13.12
C GLN A 448 -17.02 -29.53 -14.01
N TYR A 449 -15.91 -29.13 -13.42
CA TYR A 449 -14.75 -28.58 -14.14
C TYR A 449 -13.44 -28.81 -13.39
N ILE A 450 -12.32 -28.70 -14.11
CA ILE A 450 -10.97 -28.79 -13.55
C ILE A 450 -10.28 -27.44 -13.59
N VAL A 451 -9.53 -27.13 -12.52
CA VAL A 451 -8.81 -25.86 -12.35
C VAL A 451 -7.37 -26.13 -11.94
N THR A 452 -6.42 -25.32 -12.43
CA THR A 452 -5.03 -25.39 -11.98
C THR A 452 -4.79 -24.74 -10.60
N THR A 453 -4.02 -25.38 -9.71
CA THR A 453 -3.60 -24.84 -8.39
C THR A 453 -2.69 -23.62 -8.52
N GLN A 454 -1.64 -23.71 -9.36
CA GLN A 454 -0.77 -22.62 -9.79
C GLN A 454 -0.28 -22.89 -11.21
N TYR A 455 -0.42 -21.93 -12.12
CA TYR A 455 0.18 -22.03 -13.44
C TYR A 455 1.72 -22.03 -13.30
N PRO A 456 2.48 -23.00 -13.87
CA PRO A 456 3.94 -22.96 -13.89
C PRO A 456 4.36 -21.78 -14.75
N ASN A 457 4.55 -20.65 -14.08
CA ASN A 457 4.74 -19.38 -14.74
C ASN A 457 6.21 -19.29 -15.19
N PRO A 458 6.51 -19.04 -16.47
CA PRO A 458 7.88 -18.78 -16.95
C PRO A 458 8.45 -17.43 -16.47
N LYS A 459 7.94 -16.92 -15.33
CA LYS A 459 8.20 -15.64 -14.65
C LYS A 459 9.70 -15.30 -14.52
N ILE A 460 10.59 -16.29 -14.52
CA ILE A 460 12.01 -16.08 -14.22
C ILE A 460 12.84 -15.74 -15.47
N VAL A 461 12.49 -16.24 -16.66
CA VAL A 461 13.39 -16.17 -17.84
C VAL A 461 13.02 -15.01 -18.78
N SER A 462 11.75 -14.85 -19.16
CA SER A 462 11.31 -13.79 -20.09
C SER A 462 11.36 -12.38 -19.49
N TYR A 463 11.10 -12.24 -18.18
CA TYR A 463 11.25 -10.98 -17.45
C TYR A 463 12.69 -10.48 -17.44
N ASN A 464 13.65 -11.41 -17.48
CA ASN A 464 15.05 -11.03 -17.55
C ASN A 464 15.37 -10.42 -18.92
N TYR A 465 14.92 -10.99 -20.04
CA TYR A 465 15.21 -10.45 -21.37
C TYR A 465 14.44 -9.15 -21.69
N SER A 466 13.17 -9.03 -21.30
CA SER A 466 12.42 -7.77 -21.46
C SER A 466 12.95 -6.67 -20.55
N ALA A 467 13.41 -7.01 -19.34
CA ALA A 467 14.11 -6.08 -18.48
C ALA A 467 15.48 -5.72 -19.04
N TYR A 468 16.30 -6.67 -19.53
CA TYR A 468 17.61 -6.35 -20.15
C TYR A 468 17.45 -5.45 -21.37
N PHE A 469 16.45 -5.70 -22.21
CA PHE A 469 16.15 -4.84 -23.34
C PHE A 469 15.65 -3.46 -22.89
N ALA A 470 14.75 -3.39 -21.90
CA ALA A 470 14.33 -2.11 -21.31
C ALA A 470 15.51 -1.37 -20.63
N TYR A 471 16.44 -2.08 -20.01
CA TYR A 471 17.65 -1.50 -19.41
C TYR A 471 18.61 -0.96 -20.47
N ILE A 472 18.82 -1.69 -21.57
CA ILE A 472 19.61 -1.22 -22.72
C ILE A 472 18.92 0.01 -23.35
N VAL A 473 17.58 -0.02 -23.44
CA VAL A 473 16.79 1.06 -24.03
C VAL A 473 16.84 2.32 -23.18
N VAL A 474 16.68 2.19 -21.87
CA VAL A 474 16.83 3.28 -20.91
C VAL A 474 18.27 3.76 -20.87
N ALA A 475 19.27 2.86 -20.95
CA ALA A 475 20.68 3.26 -21.01
C ALA A 475 20.99 4.07 -22.28
N ILE A 476 20.44 3.68 -23.43
CA ILE A 476 20.56 4.42 -24.69
C ILE A 476 19.82 5.76 -24.61
N PHE A 477 18.63 5.80 -24.02
CA PHE A 477 17.86 7.02 -23.83
C PHE A 477 18.55 8.00 -22.86
N LEU A 478 19.05 7.51 -21.73
CA LEU A 478 19.85 8.28 -20.78
C LEU A 478 21.15 8.74 -21.43
N TYR A 479 21.82 7.91 -22.24
CA TYR A 479 22.99 8.30 -23.01
C TYR A 479 22.68 9.42 -24.01
N LEU A 480 21.55 9.36 -24.72
CA LEU A 480 21.12 10.40 -25.66
C LEU A 480 20.71 11.69 -24.96
N ILE A 481 20.10 11.62 -23.77
CA ILE A 481 19.83 12.78 -22.93
C ILE A 481 21.13 13.36 -22.39
N ILE A 482 22.03 12.55 -21.84
CA ILE A 482 23.35 12.98 -21.34
C ILE A 482 24.16 13.61 -22.47
N TYR A 483 24.14 13.02 -23.67
CA TYR A 483 24.82 13.56 -24.85
C TYR A 483 24.17 14.86 -25.35
N GLY A 484 22.84 14.93 -25.41
CA GLY A 484 22.10 16.14 -25.76
C GLY A 484 22.33 17.26 -24.76
N PHE A 485 22.35 16.93 -23.47
CA PHE A 485 22.62 17.85 -22.37
C PHE A 485 24.09 18.30 -22.39
N TYR A 486 25.05 17.37 -22.52
CA TYR A 486 26.47 17.67 -22.71
C TYR A 486 26.68 18.59 -23.92
N TYR A 487 25.98 18.35 -25.03
CA TYR A 487 26.05 19.19 -26.22
C TYR A 487 25.47 20.60 -25.99
N ILE A 488 24.37 20.73 -25.26
CA ILE A 488 23.78 22.02 -24.86
C ILE A 488 24.73 22.77 -23.91
N LEU A 489 25.30 22.08 -22.92
CA LEU A 489 26.27 22.61 -21.96
C LEU A 489 27.56 23.06 -22.66
N PHE A 490 28.10 22.24 -23.58
CA PHE A 490 29.28 22.54 -24.38
C PHE A 490 29.06 23.77 -25.28
N LYS A 491 27.84 23.93 -25.84
CA LYS A 491 27.47 25.13 -26.61
C LYS A 491 27.29 26.36 -25.72
N ALA A 492 26.67 26.20 -24.55
CA ALA A 492 26.48 27.29 -23.58
C ALA A 492 27.81 27.80 -23.00
N TRP A 493 28.79 26.91 -22.81
CA TRP A 493 30.14 27.21 -22.35
C TRP A 493 30.99 27.96 -23.38
N LYS A 494 30.66 27.86 -24.67
CA LYS A 494 31.43 28.52 -25.75
C LYS A 494 31.08 30.00 -25.97
N LEU A 495 30.14 30.56 -25.20
CA LEU A 495 29.73 31.96 -25.26
C LEU A 495 30.50 32.77 -24.19
N LYS A 496 31.65 33.35 -24.60
CA LYS A 496 32.58 34.14 -23.77
C LYS A 496 31.97 35.47 -23.28
N ASP A 497 31.36 35.49 -22.10
CA ASP A 497 31.00 36.73 -21.39
C ASP A 497 31.02 36.53 -19.87
N ASP A 498 32.02 37.09 -19.18
CA ASP A 498 32.47 36.72 -17.83
C ASP A 498 31.43 36.96 -16.71
N SER A 499 30.47 37.88 -16.90
CA SER A 499 29.40 38.16 -15.93
C SER A 499 28.18 37.22 -16.04
N VAL A 500 27.99 36.65 -17.24
CA VAL A 500 26.90 35.72 -17.58
C VAL A 500 27.28 34.26 -17.22
N GLU A 501 28.58 33.98 -17.02
CA GLU A 501 29.09 32.64 -16.69
C GLU A 501 28.63 32.12 -15.32
N LEU A 502 28.47 32.98 -14.30
CA LEU A 502 28.15 32.53 -12.94
C LEU A 502 26.70 32.01 -12.82
N HIS A 503 25.71 32.78 -13.29
CA HIS A 503 24.29 32.38 -13.25
C HIS A 503 24.02 31.13 -14.08
N LYS A 504 24.66 31.01 -15.24
CA LYS A 504 24.61 29.79 -16.07
C LYS A 504 25.23 28.60 -15.36
N SER A 505 26.38 28.78 -14.71
CA SER A 505 27.04 27.71 -13.94
C SER A 505 26.20 27.23 -12.77
N ILE A 506 25.54 28.14 -12.04
CA ILE A 506 24.63 27.82 -10.94
C ILE A 506 23.41 27.03 -11.45
N LEU A 507 22.80 27.47 -12.56
CA LEU A 507 21.66 26.77 -13.16
C LEU A 507 22.05 25.35 -13.63
N ILE A 508 23.22 25.20 -14.25
CA ILE A 508 23.76 23.89 -14.67
C ILE A 508 23.93 22.98 -13.45
N TYR A 509 24.54 23.50 -12.38
CA TYR A 509 24.78 22.75 -11.15
C TYR A 509 23.48 22.32 -10.48
N PHE A 510 22.48 23.21 -10.45
CA PHE A 510 21.14 22.93 -9.95
C PHE A 510 20.43 21.85 -10.77
N LEU A 511 20.41 21.97 -12.10
CA LEU A 511 19.77 20.98 -12.99
C LEU A 511 20.45 19.62 -12.91
N VAL A 512 21.78 19.58 -12.83
CA VAL A 512 22.51 18.33 -12.60
C VAL A 512 22.13 17.74 -11.25
N GLY A 513 21.97 18.55 -10.21
CA GLY A 513 21.47 18.05 -8.93
C GLY A 513 20.08 17.46 -9.00
N VAL A 514 19.13 18.15 -9.64
CA VAL A 514 17.77 17.63 -9.84
C VAL A 514 17.78 16.29 -10.56
N TYR A 515 18.61 16.16 -11.60
CA TYR A 515 18.72 14.92 -12.36
C TYR A 515 19.42 13.80 -11.56
N THR A 516 20.56 14.09 -10.92
CA THR A 516 21.28 13.14 -10.07
C THR A 516 20.39 12.60 -8.97
N THR A 517 19.65 13.47 -8.27
CA THR A 517 18.72 13.06 -7.21
C THR A 517 17.62 12.14 -7.74
N ASN A 518 16.99 12.48 -8.87
CA ASN A 518 15.98 11.61 -9.48
C ASN A 518 16.56 10.25 -9.90
N LEU A 519 17.75 10.23 -10.51
CA LEU A 519 18.40 8.99 -10.92
C LEU A 519 18.68 8.07 -9.72
N ILE A 520 19.16 8.64 -8.61
CA ILE A 520 19.44 7.90 -7.37
C ILE A 520 18.16 7.38 -6.73
N LEU A 521 17.14 8.22 -6.59
CA LEU A 521 15.85 7.80 -6.03
C LEU A 521 15.21 6.69 -6.86
N PHE A 522 15.14 6.89 -8.18
CA PHE A 522 14.55 5.92 -9.08
C PHE A 522 15.29 4.59 -9.03
N THR A 523 16.63 4.61 -9.03
CA THR A 523 17.44 3.39 -8.87
C THR A 523 17.19 2.71 -7.52
N SER A 524 17.11 3.50 -6.44
CA SER A 524 16.84 2.99 -5.09
C SER A 524 15.49 2.28 -5.01
N TYR A 525 14.43 2.88 -5.56
CA TYR A 525 13.10 2.26 -5.56
C TYR A 525 12.98 1.09 -6.53
N ILE A 526 13.75 1.04 -7.62
CA ILE A 526 13.84 -0.18 -8.45
C ILE A 526 14.45 -1.33 -7.65
N ILE A 527 15.51 -1.06 -6.89
CA ILE A 527 16.13 -2.08 -6.02
C ILE A 527 15.11 -2.55 -4.97
N GLN A 528 14.41 -1.61 -4.31
CA GLN A 528 13.42 -1.92 -3.29
C GLN A 528 12.25 -2.77 -3.83
N TYR A 529 11.63 -2.36 -4.93
CA TYR A 529 10.45 -3.02 -5.50
C TYR A 529 10.76 -4.14 -6.49
N GLN A 530 12.04 -4.32 -6.83
CA GLN A 530 12.57 -5.32 -7.76
C GLN A 530 11.96 -5.25 -9.17
N SER A 531 11.31 -4.14 -9.51
CA SER A 531 10.55 -3.96 -10.75
C SER A 531 10.34 -2.49 -11.08
N PHE A 532 10.75 -2.11 -12.28
CA PHE A 532 10.52 -0.77 -12.84
C PHE A 532 9.04 -0.39 -12.86
N TYR A 533 8.16 -1.32 -13.27
CA TYR A 533 6.72 -1.06 -13.31
C TYR A 533 6.14 -0.80 -11.90
N LYS A 534 6.51 -1.62 -10.91
CA LYS A 534 6.06 -1.42 -9.54
C LYS A 534 6.56 -0.10 -8.96
N THR A 535 7.80 0.29 -9.29
CA THR A 535 8.34 1.60 -8.91
C THR A 535 7.51 2.75 -9.50
N LEU A 536 7.14 2.70 -10.78
CA LEU A 536 6.28 3.75 -11.38
C LEU A 536 4.90 3.81 -10.75
N VAL A 537 4.26 2.64 -10.55
CA VAL A 537 2.96 2.56 -9.87
C VAL A 537 3.06 3.17 -8.48
N TRP A 538 4.09 2.82 -7.72
CA TRP A 538 4.31 3.37 -6.38
C TRP A 538 4.50 4.89 -6.40
N ILE A 539 5.33 5.43 -7.30
CA ILE A 539 5.53 6.89 -7.42
C ILE A 539 4.21 7.63 -7.72
N ILE A 540 3.32 7.03 -8.52
CA ILE A 540 2.02 7.63 -8.86
C ILE A 540 1.08 7.66 -7.64
N HIS A 541 1.05 6.57 -6.86
CA HIS A 541 0.17 6.46 -5.69
C HIS A 541 0.72 7.22 -4.47
N HIS A 542 2.05 7.25 -4.30
CA HIS A 542 2.76 7.84 -3.15
C HIS A 542 3.61 9.04 -3.59
N LYS A 543 2.98 9.96 -4.31
CA LYS A 543 3.64 11.14 -4.91
C LYS A 543 4.26 12.06 -3.85
N MET A 544 3.63 12.18 -2.68
CA MET A 544 4.09 13.07 -1.61
C MET A 544 5.34 12.51 -0.95
N GLU A 545 5.35 11.21 -0.71
CA GLU A 545 6.44 10.44 -0.15
C GLU A 545 7.67 10.52 -1.05
N TYR A 546 7.48 10.38 -2.38
CA TYR A 546 8.55 10.56 -3.36
C TYR A 546 9.10 12.00 -3.36
N ILE A 547 8.24 13.02 -3.28
CA ILE A 547 8.66 14.44 -3.22
C ILE A 547 9.45 14.73 -1.94
N ILE A 548 9.02 14.20 -0.79
CA ILE A 548 9.73 14.37 0.49
C ILE A 548 11.12 13.73 0.42
N SER A 549 11.21 12.51 -0.09
CA SER A 549 12.50 11.84 -0.34
C SER A 549 13.37 12.62 -1.34
N PHE A 550 12.77 13.23 -2.37
CA PHE A 550 13.47 14.09 -3.33
C PHE A 550 14.06 15.31 -2.66
N ILE A 551 13.27 16.06 -1.88
CA ILE A 551 13.75 17.26 -1.19
C ILE A 551 14.90 16.90 -0.23
N PHE A 552 14.74 15.82 0.54
CA PHE A 552 15.76 15.36 1.47
C PHE A 552 17.11 15.05 0.78
N ILE A 553 17.09 14.20 -0.25
CA ILE A 553 18.31 13.80 -0.96
C ILE A 553 18.87 14.96 -1.79
N PHE A 554 18.02 15.82 -2.35
CA PHE A 554 18.45 16.99 -3.10
C PHE A 554 19.19 18.00 -2.21
N LEU A 555 18.70 18.28 -1.00
CA LEU A 555 19.39 19.14 -0.03
C LEU A 555 20.76 18.55 0.36
N LEU A 556 20.82 17.24 0.64
CA LEU A 556 22.08 16.55 0.91
C LEU A 556 23.06 16.65 -0.28
N TYR A 557 22.57 16.47 -1.50
CA TYR A 557 23.38 16.59 -2.70
C TYR A 557 23.92 18.01 -2.87
N LEU A 558 23.10 19.04 -2.69
CA LEU A 558 23.55 20.44 -2.78
C LEU A 558 24.66 20.75 -1.76
N ILE A 559 24.53 20.26 -0.52
CA ILE A 559 25.58 20.40 0.50
C ILE A 559 26.87 19.74 0.04
N LEU A 560 26.83 18.48 -0.40
CA LEU A 560 28.00 17.77 -0.92
C LEU A 560 28.62 18.46 -2.13
N GLN A 561 27.79 18.98 -3.03
CA GLN A 561 28.23 19.69 -4.23
C GLN A 561 29.00 20.97 -3.89
N VAL A 562 28.53 21.73 -2.90
CA VAL A 562 29.24 22.94 -2.43
C VAL A 562 30.52 22.58 -1.69
N LEU A 563 30.50 21.56 -0.82
CA LEU A 563 31.68 21.14 -0.04
C LEU A 563 32.79 20.53 -0.92
N CYS A 564 32.44 19.66 -1.86
CA CYS A 564 33.42 18.98 -2.72
C CYS A 564 33.89 19.87 -3.89
N GLY A 565 33.06 20.84 -4.32
CA GLY A 565 33.33 21.74 -5.45
C GLY A 565 33.41 21.06 -6.83
N ARG A 566 33.35 19.72 -6.89
CA ARG A 566 33.30 18.91 -8.11
C ARG A 566 32.05 18.02 -8.09
N VAL A 567 31.27 18.11 -9.16
CA VAL A 567 29.96 17.45 -9.32
C VAL A 567 30.07 15.92 -9.24
N TRP A 568 31.10 15.33 -9.86
CA TRP A 568 31.28 13.88 -9.84
C TRP A 568 31.61 13.32 -8.45
N ILE A 569 32.36 14.06 -7.61
CA ILE A 569 32.65 13.64 -6.24
C ILE A 569 31.35 13.66 -5.43
N ALA A 570 30.58 14.75 -5.53
CA ALA A 570 29.28 14.84 -4.88
C ALA A 570 28.34 13.71 -5.32
N THR A 571 28.29 13.43 -6.63
CA THR A 571 27.50 12.33 -7.23
C THR A 571 27.91 10.96 -6.69
N LEU A 572 29.22 10.68 -6.63
CA LEU A 572 29.75 9.43 -6.07
C LEU A 572 29.37 9.27 -4.60
N LEU A 573 29.58 10.31 -3.79
CA LEU A 573 29.30 10.28 -2.35
C LEU A 573 27.80 10.11 -2.09
N ILE A 574 26.93 10.88 -2.75
CA ILE A 574 25.49 10.72 -2.56
C ILE A 574 25.00 9.35 -3.06
N GLY A 575 25.57 8.85 -4.16
CA GLY A 575 25.26 7.53 -4.70
C GLY A 575 25.60 6.43 -3.70
N LEU A 576 26.80 6.48 -3.10
CA LEU A 576 27.20 5.54 -2.05
C LEU A 576 26.30 5.64 -0.82
N CYS A 577 26.04 6.85 -0.32
CA CYS A 577 25.21 7.09 0.86
C CYS A 577 23.76 6.62 0.70
N CYS A 578 23.21 6.64 -0.53
CA CYS A 578 21.82 6.24 -0.78
C CYS A 578 21.70 4.78 -1.22
N ILE A 579 22.53 4.32 -2.16
CA ILE A 579 22.40 2.98 -2.75
C ILE A 579 22.87 1.89 -1.78
N LEU A 580 23.94 2.13 -1.00
CA LEU A 580 24.46 1.10 -0.10
C LEU A 580 23.44 0.70 0.99
N PRO A 581 22.79 1.63 1.72
CA PRO A 581 21.72 1.27 2.68
C PRO A 581 20.54 0.54 2.02
N VAL A 582 20.14 0.95 0.81
CA VAL A 582 19.04 0.30 0.07
C VAL A 582 19.41 -1.13 -0.33
N LEU A 583 20.66 -1.37 -0.72
CA LEU A 583 21.16 -2.72 -1.00
C LEU A 583 21.21 -3.59 0.26
N ILE A 584 21.67 -3.02 1.38
CA ILE A 584 21.66 -3.72 2.67
C ILE A 584 20.22 -4.07 3.04
N ASN A 585 19.28 -3.14 2.88
CA ASN A 585 17.84 -3.39 3.10
C ASN A 585 17.31 -4.53 2.23
N TYR A 586 17.61 -4.53 0.94
CA TYR A 586 17.19 -5.59 0.02
C TYR A 586 17.67 -6.97 0.48
N TYR A 587 18.96 -7.12 0.78
CA TYR A 587 19.51 -8.41 1.22
C TYR A 587 19.06 -8.79 2.64
N LYS A 588 18.93 -7.82 3.55
CA LYS A 588 18.42 -8.07 4.90
C LYS A 588 16.97 -8.55 4.85
N LEU A 589 16.12 -7.96 4.02
CA LEU A 589 14.76 -8.44 3.78
C LEU A 589 14.73 -9.84 3.17
N LEU A 590 15.62 -10.14 2.23
CA LEU A 590 15.71 -11.45 1.58
C LEU A 590 16.09 -12.56 2.58
N TYR A 591 17.10 -12.33 3.42
CA TYR A 591 17.65 -13.37 4.30
C TYR A 591 17.05 -13.38 5.71
N ARG A 592 16.63 -12.24 6.24
CA ARG A 592 16.12 -12.10 7.62
C ARG A 592 14.65 -11.71 7.69
N GLY A 593 14.05 -11.34 6.57
CA GLY A 593 12.66 -10.91 6.53
C GLY A 593 12.39 -9.59 7.25
N THR A 594 13.42 -8.78 7.55
CA THR A 594 13.31 -7.53 8.30
C THR A 594 14.02 -6.37 7.59
N PRO A 595 13.49 -5.14 7.61
CA PRO A 595 14.13 -3.99 6.99
C PRO A 595 15.46 -3.61 7.64
N PHE A 596 16.26 -2.83 6.92
CA PHE A 596 17.46 -2.17 7.48
C PHE A 596 17.06 -0.91 8.22
N PHE A 597 17.39 -0.83 9.51
CA PHE A 597 17.03 0.24 10.43
C PHE A 597 18.25 1.08 10.84
N PRO A 598 18.06 2.31 11.37
CA PRO A 598 19.16 3.16 11.81
C PRO A 598 20.09 2.50 12.85
N TRP A 599 19.54 1.72 13.78
CA TRP A 599 20.32 1.02 14.81
C TRP A 599 21.15 -0.15 14.28
N ASP A 600 20.89 -0.68 13.08
CA ASP A 600 21.75 -1.71 12.50
C ASP A 600 23.18 -1.19 12.22
N ILE A 601 23.36 0.13 12.05
CA ILE A 601 24.67 0.75 11.85
C ILE A 601 25.57 0.53 13.08
N SER A 602 25.02 0.58 14.29
CA SER A 602 25.80 0.35 15.51
C SER A 602 26.19 -1.13 15.68
N LEU A 603 25.42 -2.04 15.08
CA LEU A 603 25.61 -3.49 15.11
C LEU A 603 26.55 -4.01 14.02
N ILE A 604 27.14 -3.14 13.19
CA ILE A 604 27.98 -3.55 12.05
C ILE A 604 29.19 -4.39 12.44
N LYS A 605 29.67 -4.26 13.69
CA LYS A 605 30.77 -5.10 14.23
C LYS A 605 30.36 -6.55 14.43
N GLU A 606 29.07 -6.83 14.63
CA GLU A 606 28.50 -8.17 14.82
C GLU A 606 28.12 -8.83 13.49
N VAL A 607 28.03 -8.07 12.40
CA VAL A 607 27.65 -8.57 11.07
C VAL A 607 28.71 -9.53 10.48
N LYS A 608 29.98 -9.39 10.87
CA LYS A 608 31.09 -10.22 10.34
C LYS A 608 30.95 -11.71 10.69
N SER A 609 30.35 -12.06 11.83
CA SER A 609 30.12 -13.46 12.22
C SER A 609 28.92 -14.10 11.52
N ILE A 610 28.07 -13.29 10.88
CA ILE A 610 26.80 -13.74 10.29
C ILE A 610 26.91 -13.88 8.77
N ILE A 611 27.73 -13.07 8.10
CA ILE A 611 27.94 -13.14 6.64
C ILE A 611 28.66 -14.42 6.21
N SER A 612 29.46 -15.05 7.07
CA SER A 612 30.23 -16.26 6.73
C SER A 612 29.39 -17.49 6.35
N GLY A 613 28.09 -17.50 6.67
CA GLY A 613 27.17 -18.60 6.35
C GLY A 613 26.25 -18.35 5.14
N PHE A 614 26.14 -17.12 4.62
CA PHE A 614 25.21 -16.79 3.54
C PHE A 614 25.91 -16.74 2.18
N LYS A 615 25.46 -17.57 1.24
CA LYS A 615 25.79 -17.39 -0.19
C LYS A 615 24.99 -16.20 -0.71
N ILE A 616 25.62 -15.03 -0.81
CA ILE A 616 24.98 -13.85 -1.38
C ILE A 616 24.79 -14.08 -2.88
N GLU A 617 23.57 -14.38 -3.30
CA GLU A 617 23.24 -14.45 -4.72
C GLU A 617 23.25 -13.05 -5.32
N VAL A 618 24.16 -12.82 -6.27
CA VAL A 618 24.32 -11.52 -6.93
C VAL A 618 23.25 -11.37 -8.01
N ASN A 619 22.27 -10.50 -7.77
CA ASN A 619 21.24 -10.21 -8.75
C ASN A 619 21.83 -9.36 -9.90
N LEU A 620 21.87 -9.93 -11.12
CA LEU A 620 22.43 -9.27 -12.31
C LEU A 620 21.77 -7.90 -12.60
N ARG A 621 20.49 -7.70 -12.25
CA ARG A 621 19.83 -6.39 -12.41
C ARG A 621 20.45 -5.32 -11.52
N ILE A 622 20.74 -5.66 -10.27
CA ILE A 622 21.40 -4.76 -9.32
C ILE A 622 22.80 -4.39 -9.84
N VAL A 623 23.54 -5.37 -10.36
CA VAL A 623 24.86 -5.15 -10.95
C VAL A 623 24.79 -4.17 -12.12
N LEU A 624 23.85 -4.36 -13.04
CA LEU A 624 23.66 -3.44 -14.17
C LEU A 624 23.30 -2.01 -13.73
N LEU A 625 22.43 -1.85 -12.73
CA LEU A 625 22.08 -0.55 -12.17
C LEU A 625 23.30 0.15 -11.55
N ILE A 626 24.14 -0.59 -10.83
CA ILE A 626 25.39 -0.05 -10.26
C ILE A 626 26.36 0.36 -11.36
N ILE A 627 26.54 -0.47 -12.41
CA ILE A 627 27.39 -0.13 -13.56
C ILE A 627 26.89 1.14 -14.25
N LEU A 628 25.58 1.28 -14.46
CA LEU A 628 25.00 2.49 -15.06
C LEU A 628 25.24 3.74 -14.20
N LEU A 629 25.12 3.63 -12.87
CA LEU A 629 25.44 4.72 -11.94
C LEU A 629 26.93 5.10 -11.96
N LEU A 630 27.83 4.11 -12.10
CA LEU A 630 29.26 4.36 -12.24
C LEU A 630 29.56 5.08 -13.56
N ILE A 631 28.99 4.63 -14.68
CA ILE A 631 29.12 5.31 -15.98
C ILE A 631 28.60 6.75 -15.89
N TYR A 632 27.42 6.97 -15.29
CA TYR A 632 26.88 8.30 -15.07
C TYR A 632 27.84 9.18 -14.24
N THR A 633 28.40 8.63 -13.16
CA THR A 633 29.38 9.33 -12.31
C THR A 633 30.65 9.69 -13.08
N THR A 634 31.15 8.79 -13.94
CA THR A 634 32.27 9.06 -14.84
C THR A 634 31.91 10.15 -15.86
N CYS A 635 30.70 10.18 -16.39
CA CYS A 635 30.25 11.27 -17.26
C CYS A 635 30.28 12.63 -16.54
N MET A 636 29.93 12.67 -15.25
CA MET A 636 30.01 13.91 -14.44
C MET A 636 31.46 14.40 -14.24
N TYR A 637 32.47 13.54 -14.42
CA TYR A 637 33.88 13.95 -14.34
C TYR A 637 34.24 15.03 -15.38
N PHE A 638 33.61 14.96 -16.55
CA PHE A 638 33.83 15.92 -17.64
C PHE A 638 33.14 17.27 -17.41
N ILE A 639 32.33 17.42 -16.35
CA ILE A 639 31.78 18.71 -15.95
C ILE A 639 32.89 19.51 -15.25
N PRO A 640 33.33 20.65 -15.83
CA PRO A 640 34.45 21.40 -15.29
C PRO A 640 34.13 21.91 -13.88
N LYS A 641 35.16 21.97 -13.04
CA LYS A 641 35.06 22.59 -11.72
C LYS A 641 34.65 24.05 -11.88
N VAL A 642 33.51 24.43 -11.30
CA VAL A 642 33.15 25.85 -11.20
C VAL A 642 34.17 26.56 -10.34
N LYS A 643 34.91 27.46 -10.99
CA LYS A 643 35.72 28.45 -10.29
C LYS A 643 34.75 29.50 -9.79
N PHE A 644 34.48 29.52 -8.49
CA PHE A 644 33.77 30.62 -7.82
C PHE A 644 34.66 31.90 -7.78
N THR A 645 35.31 32.25 -8.90
CA THR A 645 36.32 33.31 -9.02
C THR A 645 35.72 34.69 -9.29
N ALA A 646 34.41 34.79 -9.56
CA ALA A 646 33.76 36.06 -9.93
C ALA A 646 33.45 37.01 -8.76
N LEU A 647 33.83 36.69 -7.52
CA LEU A 647 33.58 37.55 -6.36
C LEU A 647 34.87 37.69 -5.52
N LYS A 648 35.39 38.91 -5.38
CA LYS A 648 36.66 39.26 -4.68
C LYS A 648 36.56 39.12 -3.15
N ILE A 649 37.63 38.62 -2.52
CA ILE A 649 38.10 38.62 -1.10
C ILE A 649 37.12 38.59 0.10
N GLY A 650 35.89 39.11 0.05
CA GLY A 650 34.85 38.90 1.09
C GLY A 650 34.21 37.49 1.11
N ASN A 651 34.64 36.59 0.21
CA ASN A 651 33.95 35.34 -0.15
C ASN A 651 34.38 34.06 0.54
N LYS A 652 35.33 34.09 1.49
CA LYS A 652 35.52 32.91 2.36
C LYS A 652 34.31 32.72 3.28
N VAL A 653 33.78 33.83 3.79
CA VAL A 653 32.58 33.85 4.65
C VAL A 653 31.35 33.37 3.88
N LEU A 654 31.06 33.92 2.70
CA LEU A 654 29.88 33.52 1.89
C LEU A 654 29.91 32.04 1.46
N ARG A 655 31.10 31.50 1.15
CA ARG A 655 31.30 30.07 0.83
C ARG A 655 31.11 29.15 2.04
N MET A 656 31.25 29.67 3.27
CA MET A 656 30.90 28.96 4.50
C MET A 656 29.41 29.16 4.85
N CYS A 657 28.84 30.34 4.59
CA CYS A 657 27.45 30.66 4.89
C CYS A 657 26.44 29.84 4.07
N ILE A 658 26.71 29.56 2.78
CA ILE A 658 25.78 28.78 1.94
C ILE A 658 25.63 27.34 2.43
N PRO A 659 26.71 26.55 2.67
CA PRO A 659 26.60 25.24 3.32
C PRO A 659 25.92 25.31 4.68
N ILE A 660 26.25 26.30 5.52
CA ILE A 660 25.63 26.46 6.85
C ILE A 660 24.12 26.69 6.70
N LEU A 661 23.69 27.57 5.79
CA LEU A 661 22.28 27.82 5.52
C LEU A 661 21.57 26.56 4.99
N LEU A 662 22.18 25.84 4.04
CA LEU A 662 21.62 24.58 3.53
C LEU A 662 21.53 23.51 4.63
N ILE A 663 22.52 23.44 5.52
CA ILE A 663 22.50 22.56 6.69
C ILE A 663 21.39 22.97 7.66
N LEU A 664 21.21 24.26 7.93
CA LEU A 664 20.10 24.76 8.76
C LEU A 664 18.74 24.40 8.13
N ILE A 665 18.57 24.61 6.82
CA ILE A 665 17.36 24.22 6.09
C ILE A 665 17.14 22.71 6.20
N LEU A 666 18.19 21.90 6.01
CA LEU A 666 18.11 20.45 6.15
C LEU A 666 17.74 20.03 7.58
N ILE A 667 18.32 20.65 8.61
CA ILE A 667 17.99 20.38 10.02
C ILE A 667 16.54 20.74 10.30
N THR A 668 16.08 21.91 9.86
CA THR A 668 14.69 22.33 10.01
C THR A 668 13.74 21.37 9.30
N PHE A 669 14.08 20.94 8.07
CA PHE A 669 13.32 19.98 7.30
C PHE A 669 13.26 18.60 7.98
N VAL A 670 14.41 18.07 8.43
CA VAL A 670 14.47 16.79 9.15
C VAL A 670 13.67 16.86 10.44
N LYS A 671 13.78 17.98 11.18
CA LYS A 671 13.01 18.19 12.41
C LYS A 671 11.51 18.26 12.14
N SER A 672 11.07 18.98 11.11
CA SER A 672 9.64 19.16 10.83
C SER A 672 8.99 17.91 10.26
N VAL A 673 9.70 17.17 9.40
CA VAL A 673 9.15 16.02 8.69
C VAL A 673 9.40 14.71 9.44
N TYR A 674 10.65 14.41 9.81
CA TYR A 674 11.01 13.08 10.35
C TYR A 674 11.00 13.01 11.87
N LEU A 675 11.39 14.10 12.57
CA LEU A 675 11.29 14.17 14.04
C LEU A 675 9.98 14.79 14.52
N GLY A 676 9.12 15.25 13.60
CA GLY A 676 7.77 15.68 13.88
C GLY A 676 6.77 14.52 13.78
N ASN A 677 5.48 14.83 13.88
CA ASN A 677 4.39 13.83 13.85
C ASN A 677 3.88 13.53 12.42
N TYR A 678 4.65 13.85 11.37
CA TYR A 678 4.20 13.62 9.98
C TYR A 678 4.14 12.14 9.63
N TYR A 679 5.10 11.34 10.11
CA TYR A 679 5.10 9.88 9.94
C TYR A 679 4.79 9.19 11.26
N THR A 680 3.68 8.44 11.27
CA THR A 680 3.33 7.50 12.34
C THR A 680 3.79 6.11 11.93
N ILE A 681 5.05 5.78 12.22
CA ILE A 681 5.54 4.42 12.01
C ILE A 681 4.97 3.54 13.11
N GLY A 682 4.14 2.58 12.73
CA GLY A 682 3.43 1.73 13.68
C GLY A 682 4.30 0.67 14.34
N GLY A 683 5.47 0.36 13.77
CA GLY A 683 6.39 -0.67 14.27
C GLY A 683 5.83 -2.10 14.17
N TRP A 684 4.53 -2.29 14.00
CA TRP A 684 3.90 -3.61 13.98
C TRP A 684 4.33 -4.44 12.76
N ASN A 685 4.33 -3.83 11.58
CA ASN A 685 4.79 -4.44 10.33
C ASN A 685 5.68 -3.47 9.55
N SER A 686 6.94 -3.35 9.97
CA SER A 686 7.89 -2.42 9.34
C SER A 686 8.13 -2.71 7.85
N ILE A 687 7.85 -3.92 7.35
CA ILE A 687 7.93 -4.19 5.91
C ILE A 687 6.88 -3.37 5.15
N GLU A 688 5.68 -3.26 5.72
CA GLU A 688 4.57 -2.50 5.16
C GLU A 688 4.85 -1.00 5.24
N ASP A 689 5.38 -0.51 6.37
CA ASP A 689 5.80 0.89 6.51
C ASP A 689 6.86 1.29 5.45
N TYR A 690 7.80 0.40 5.14
CA TYR A 690 8.80 0.64 4.08
C TYR A 690 8.18 0.59 2.68
N LYS A 691 7.16 -0.25 2.45
CA LYS A 691 6.43 -0.29 1.18
C LYS A 691 5.50 0.90 1.00
N GLU A 692 4.93 1.42 2.06
CA GLU A 692 3.99 2.54 2.04
C GLU A 692 4.75 3.86 1.87
N TYR A 693 5.68 4.16 2.78
CA TYR A 693 6.38 5.46 2.81
C TYR A 693 7.70 5.48 2.02
N GLY A 694 8.21 4.31 1.63
CA GLY A 694 9.47 4.18 0.90
C GLY A 694 10.71 4.23 1.80
N PHE A 695 11.81 3.60 1.36
CA PHE A 695 13.00 3.37 2.19
C PHE A 695 13.52 4.62 2.93
N PHE A 696 13.76 5.73 2.23
CA PHE A 696 14.40 6.90 2.86
C PHE A 696 13.52 7.56 3.91
N ASN A 697 12.22 7.68 3.66
CA ASN A 697 11.32 8.33 4.58
C ASN A 697 11.17 7.50 5.85
N THR A 698 10.93 6.19 5.72
CA THR A 698 10.78 5.30 6.87
C THR A 698 12.09 5.19 7.66
N PHE A 699 13.23 5.00 6.98
CA PHE A 699 14.54 4.96 7.64
C PHE A 699 14.84 6.22 8.45
N MET A 700 14.55 7.40 7.88
CA MET A 700 14.77 8.67 8.56
C MET A 700 13.80 8.91 9.72
N ALA A 701 12.53 8.52 9.57
CA ALA A 701 11.55 8.64 10.63
C ALA A 701 11.81 7.66 11.79
N GLU A 702 12.48 6.53 11.55
CA GLU A 702 12.94 5.59 12.59
C GLU A 702 14.13 6.12 13.42
N ILE A 703 14.80 7.20 13.01
CA ILE A 703 15.97 7.74 13.75
C ILE A 703 15.58 8.23 15.14
N LYS A 704 14.33 8.68 15.35
CA LYS A 704 13.84 9.11 16.67
C LYS A 704 13.99 8.03 17.74
N CYS A 705 13.91 6.76 17.34
CA CYS A 705 14.04 5.61 18.23
C CYS A 705 15.50 5.27 18.60
N TYR A 706 16.50 5.86 17.92
CA TYR A 706 17.92 5.56 18.15
C TYR A 706 18.52 6.31 19.35
N HIS A 707 17.96 7.46 19.75
CA HIS A 707 18.60 8.34 20.73
C HIS A 707 18.12 8.07 22.16
N VAL A 708 18.80 7.17 22.87
CA VAL A 708 18.68 7.08 24.33
C VAL A 708 19.81 7.87 24.97
N LYS A 709 19.44 8.87 25.80
CA LYS A 709 20.40 9.72 26.49
C LYS A 709 21.15 8.89 27.54
N LYS A 710 22.48 8.87 27.46
CA LYS A 710 23.32 8.27 28.49
C LYS A 710 23.07 8.96 29.86
N PRO A 711 22.71 8.23 30.92
CA PRO A 711 22.64 8.77 32.28
C PRO A 711 24.00 9.36 32.70
N GLN A 712 23.99 10.53 33.36
CA GLN A 712 25.21 11.32 33.61
C GLN A 712 26.26 10.55 34.43
N ASP A 713 25.79 9.72 35.34
CA ASP A 713 26.54 8.97 36.34
C ASP A 713 26.80 7.50 35.93
N TYR A 714 26.46 7.13 34.69
CA TYR A 714 26.78 5.83 34.13
C TYR A 714 28.30 5.65 33.89
N SER A 715 28.91 4.82 34.73
CA SER A 715 30.34 4.48 34.73
C SER A 715 30.58 3.10 35.35
N LYS A 716 31.75 2.48 35.09
CA LYS A 716 32.11 1.18 35.68
C LYS A 716 32.07 1.22 37.21
N THR A 717 32.56 2.30 37.82
CA THR A 717 32.57 2.47 39.28
C THR A 717 31.17 2.58 39.86
N SER A 718 30.28 3.33 39.20
CA SER A 718 28.86 3.43 39.58
C SER A 718 28.14 2.09 39.47
N MET A 719 28.33 1.34 38.37
CA MET A 719 27.68 0.03 38.23
C MET A 719 28.15 -0.99 39.27
N LEU A 720 29.43 -0.99 39.63
CA LEU A 720 29.95 -1.88 40.68
C LEU A 720 29.47 -1.50 42.08
N SER A 721 29.24 -0.21 42.37
CA SER A 721 28.64 0.21 43.64
C SER A 721 27.16 -0.15 43.70
N ILE A 722 26.43 0.00 42.58
CA ILE A 722 25.05 -0.45 42.43
C ILE A 722 24.95 -1.95 42.67
N LYS A 723 25.82 -2.78 42.05
CA LYS A 723 25.81 -4.23 42.28
C LYS A 723 25.91 -4.58 43.77
N LYS A 724 26.87 -3.98 44.49
CA LYS A 724 27.02 -4.21 45.94
C LYS A 724 25.81 -3.78 46.76
N LYS A 725 25.14 -2.68 46.39
CA LYS A 725 23.91 -2.23 47.04
C LYS A 725 22.77 -3.22 46.76
N VAL A 726 22.58 -3.59 45.49
CA VAL A 726 21.55 -4.53 45.05
C VAL A 726 21.71 -5.88 45.75
N ASP A 727 22.93 -6.41 45.87
CA ASP A 727 23.19 -7.69 46.52
C ASP A 727 22.74 -7.68 47.99
N LYS A 728 23.05 -6.62 48.73
CA LYS A 728 22.58 -6.45 50.12
C LYS A 728 21.06 -6.32 50.21
N LEU A 729 20.44 -5.60 49.29
CA LEU A 729 18.98 -5.45 49.25
C LEU A 729 18.28 -6.78 48.97
N ILE A 730 18.86 -7.59 48.07
CA ILE A 730 18.37 -8.93 47.74
C ILE A 730 18.51 -9.86 48.94
N GLU A 731 19.67 -9.91 49.59
CA GLU A 731 19.92 -10.74 50.78
C GLU A 731 18.90 -10.44 51.89
N ASN A 732 18.55 -9.17 52.11
CA ASN A 732 17.57 -8.77 53.11
C ASN A 732 16.11 -9.12 52.76
N ASN A 733 15.80 -9.34 51.48
CA ASN A 733 14.44 -9.60 50.98
C ASN A 733 14.27 -11.05 50.47
N GLU A 734 15.28 -11.91 50.65
CA GLU A 734 15.29 -13.25 50.07
C GLU A 734 14.24 -14.15 50.73
N LYS A 735 13.27 -14.61 49.94
CA LYS A 735 12.29 -15.62 50.35
C LYS A 735 12.78 -17.01 49.96
N LYS A 736 12.41 -18.02 50.74
CA LYS A 736 12.76 -19.41 50.44
C LYS A 736 12.17 -19.82 49.08
N THR A 737 13.05 -20.28 48.19
CA THR A 737 12.65 -20.94 46.94
C THR A 737 12.24 -22.37 47.24
N ASN A 738 11.21 -22.84 46.55
CA ASN A 738 10.81 -24.23 46.57
C ASN A 738 11.45 -24.92 45.36
N ASN A 739 11.96 -26.14 45.52
CA ASN A 739 12.59 -26.89 44.42
C ASN A 739 11.60 -27.41 43.35
N VAL A 740 10.35 -26.92 43.35
CA VAL A 740 9.31 -27.31 42.38
C VAL A 740 9.55 -26.57 41.06
N LYS A 741 9.53 -27.30 39.95
CA LYS A 741 9.62 -26.76 38.59
C LYS A 741 8.31 -27.03 37.85
N PRO A 742 7.29 -26.16 37.98
CA PRO A 742 6.03 -26.36 37.31
C PRO A 742 6.13 -26.05 35.82
N ASN A 743 5.19 -26.53 35.02
CA ASN A 743 4.96 -25.94 33.70
C ASN A 743 4.49 -24.50 33.88
N ILE A 744 4.96 -23.59 33.02
CA ILE A 744 4.61 -22.17 33.07
C ILE A 744 3.93 -21.82 31.75
N ILE A 745 2.65 -21.50 31.78
CA ILE A 745 1.86 -21.14 30.59
C ILE A 745 1.44 -19.68 30.74
N LEU A 746 1.95 -18.83 29.87
CA LEU A 746 1.67 -17.39 29.84
C LEU A 746 0.77 -17.12 28.64
N ILE A 747 -0.40 -16.53 28.87
CA ILE A 747 -1.36 -16.16 27.82
C ILE A 747 -1.53 -14.66 27.89
N MET A 748 -0.94 -13.99 26.91
CA MET A 748 -1.20 -12.58 26.65
C MET A 748 -2.40 -12.49 25.70
N SER A 749 -3.54 -12.12 26.25
CA SER A 749 -4.80 -12.01 25.51
C SER A 749 -4.93 -10.64 24.88
N GLU A 750 -5.03 -10.62 23.55
CA GLU A 750 -5.17 -9.39 22.77
C GLU A 750 -6.33 -8.54 23.26
N SER A 751 -6.05 -7.26 23.51
CA SER A 751 -7.02 -6.23 23.88
C SER A 751 -7.93 -6.58 25.07
N PHE A 752 -7.48 -7.48 25.97
CA PHE A 752 -8.32 -7.96 27.07
C PHE A 752 -8.32 -7.01 28.28
N TRP A 753 -9.46 -6.37 28.52
CA TRP A 753 -9.70 -5.56 29.72
C TRP A 753 -11.15 -5.68 30.17
N ASP A 754 -11.40 -5.37 31.44
CA ASP A 754 -12.69 -5.62 32.06
C ASP A 754 -13.72 -4.54 31.68
N VAL A 755 -14.46 -4.78 30.58
CA VAL A 755 -15.52 -3.88 30.10
C VAL A 755 -16.72 -3.80 31.04
N THR A 756 -16.87 -4.71 32.02
CA THR A 756 -17.96 -4.61 33.00
C THR A 756 -17.74 -3.48 34.00
N LYS A 757 -16.57 -2.85 34.00
CA LYS A 757 -16.26 -1.65 34.80
C LYS A 757 -16.83 -0.35 34.19
N LEU A 758 -17.45 -0.40 33.01
CA LEU A 758 -18.10 0.75 32.39
C LEU A 758 -19.40 1.11 33.13
N PRO A 759 -19.50 2.28 33.80
CA PRO A 759 -20.62 2.57 34.72
C PRO A 759 -22.01 2.53 34.08
N ASN A 760 -22.13 3.02 32.84
CA ASN A 760 -23.41 3.15 32.15
C ASN A 760 -23.75 1.96 31.23
N VAL A 761 -23.09 0.81 31.43
CA VAL A 761 -23.31 -0.42 30.65
C VAL A 761 -23.68 -1.55 31.59
N LYS A 762 -24.79 -2.25 31.29
CA LYS A 762 -25.26 -3.41 32.06
C LYS A 762 -25.42 -4.60 31.13
N PHE A 763 -24.53 -5.57 31.27
CA PHE A 763 -24.58 -6.85 30.56
C PHE A 763 -25.74 -7.71 31.08
N SER A 764 -26.37 -8.45 30.16
CA SER A 764 -27.53 -9.31 30.47
C SER A 764 -27.13 -10.64 31.12
N GLU A 765 -25.88 -11.06 30.94
CA GLU A 765 -25.29 -12.27 31.50
C GLU A 765 -23.91 -12.00 32.13
N ASP A 766 -23.37 -12.97 32.88
CA ASP A 766 -22.00 -12.87 33.41
C ASP A 766 -21.01 -12.97 32.24
N LEU A 767 -20.36 -11.85 31.94
CA LEU A 767 -19.45 -11.74 30.82
C LEU A 767 -18.17 -12.55 31.01
N PHE A 768 -17.68 -12.65 32.26
CA PHE A 768 -16.37 -13.23 32.58
C PHE A 768 -16.44 -14.28 33.71
N PRO A 769 -17.19 -15.37 33.52
CA PRO A 769 -17.39 -16.38 34.58
C PRO A 769 -16.07 -17.01 35.04
N THR A 770 -15.11 -17.26 34.15
CA THR A 770 -13.81 -17.84 34.51
C THR A 770 -12.98 -16.84 35.30
N ILE A 771 -12.83 -15.61 34.83
CA ILE A 771 -12.10 -14.55 35.55
C ILE A 771 -12.73 -14.29 36.93
N ASN A 772 -14.06 -14.23 37.03
CA ASN A 772 -14.76 -14.04 38.30
C ASN A 772 -14.52 -15.20 39.28
N MET A 773 -14.53 -16.44 38.80
CA MET A 773 -14.12 -17.61 39.60
C MET A 773 -12.67 -17.46 40.10
N LEU A 774 -11.75 -17.02 39.24
CA LEU A 774 -10.33 -16.86 39.59
C LEU A 774 -10.09 -15.71 40.57
N ARG A 775 -10.78 -14.58 40.44
CA ARG A 775 -10.75 -13.48 41.43
C ARG A 775 -11.10 -13.96 42.84
N ASN A 776 -12.04 -14.90 42.93
CA ASN A 776 -12.50 -15.43 44.22
C ASN A 776 -11.58 -16.52 44.81
N SER A 777 -10.80 -17.21 43.98
CA SER A 777 -10.08 -18.45 44.37
C SER A 777 -8.57 -18.42 44.17
N SER A 778 -8.05 -17.51 43.36
CA SER A 778 -6.69 -17.53 42.82
C SER A 778 -6.03 -16.14 42.87
N ILE A 779 -4.94 -15.93 42.12
CA ILE A 779 -4.31 -14.62 42.00
C ILE A 779 -5.06 -13.78 40.97
N SER A 780 -5.35 -12.52 41.27
CA SER A 780 -5.97 -11.55 40.35
C SER A 780 -5.40 -10.15 40.52
N GLY A 781 -5.66 -9.25 39.58
CA GLY A 781 -5.31 -7.84 39.67
C GLY A 781 -5.54 -7.11 38.35
N ASN A 782 -5.00 -5.90 38.22
CA ASN A 782 -4.92 -5.18 36.95
C ASN A 782 -3.45 -4.97 36.55
N LEU A 783 -3.17 -5.07 35.26
CA LEU A 783 -1.85 -4.81 34.72
C LEU A 783 -1.79 -3.37 34.20
N PHE A 784 -0.90 -2.55 34.75
CA PHE A 784 -0.62 -1.21 34.29
C PHE A 784 0.38 -1.27 33.13
N THR A 785 -0.12 -0.99 31.93
CA THR A 785 0.57 -1.16 30.65
C THR A 785 1.18 0.16 30.15
N SER A 786 2.21 0.05 29.31
CA SER A 786 2.90 1.22 28.72
C SER A 786 2.31 1.65 27.37
N ILE A 787 1.14 1.11 27.02
CA ILE A 787 0.50 1.25 25.70
C ILE A 787 -1.03 1.25 25.81
N PHE A 788 -1.70 1.89 24.86
CA PHE A 788 -3.15 1.91 24.72
C PHE A 788 -3.54 1.76 23.24
N GLY A 789 -4.50 0.90 22.95
CA GLY A 789 -5.05 0.68 21.60
C GLY A 789 -4.13 -0.06 20.62
N GLY A 790 -2.85 -0.23 20.93
CA GLY A 790 -1.88 -0.97 20.14
C GLY A 790 -0.48 -0.89 20.70
N GLY A 791 0.40 -1.77 20.24
CA GLY A 791 1.81 -1.84 20.67
C GLY A 791 2.16 -3.08 21.49
N THR A 792 1.34 -4.13 21.41
CA THR A 792 1.42 -5.45 22.10
C THR A 792 2.82 -5.93 22.46
N ALA A 793 3.80 -5.79 21.55
CA ALA A 793 5.19 -6.20 21.78
C ALA A 793 5.90 -5.44 22.93
N SER A 794 5.40 -4.27 23.33
CA SER A 794 5.89 -3.51 24.48
C SER A 794 5.54 -4.22 25.78
N THR A 795 4.26 -4.50 26.03
CA THR A 795 3.81 -5.26 27.20
C THR A 795 4.47 -6.64 27.23
N GLU A 796 4.54 -7.31 26.08
CA GLU A 796 5.22 -8.59 25.93
C GLU A 796 6.70 -8.51 26.34
N PHE A 797 7.43 -7.49 25.87
CA PHE A 797 8.82 -7.25 26.23
C PHE A 797 8.97 -6.98 27.73
N GLU A 798 8.12 -6.14 28.30
CA GLU A 798 8.18 -5.81 29.73
C GLU A 798 7.97 -7.06 30.60
N VAL A 799 6.91 -7.84 30.34
CA VAL A 799 6.60 -9.07 31.07
C VAL A 799 7.72 -10.12 30.92
N MET A 800 8.24 -10.29 29.70
CA MET A 800 9.23 -11.33 29.41
C MET A 800 10.65 -10.97 29.85
N THR A 801 10.97 -9.70 30.10
CA THR A 801 12.35 -9.30 30.38
C THR A 801 12.54 -8.59 31.70
N GLY A 802 11.47 -8.05 32.28
CA GLY A 802 11.53 -7.19 33.46
C GLY A 802 12.14 -5.81 33.18
N PHE A 803 12.46 -5.47 31.92
CA PHE A 803 12.84 -4.11 31.53
C PHE A 803 11.60 -3.25 31.27
N SER A 804 11.67 -1.96 31.55
CA SER A 804 10.54 -1.03 31.45
C SER A 804 10.63 -0.17 30.19
N LYS A 805 9.47 0.07 29.56
CA LYS A 805 9.35 1.04 28.46
C LYS A 805 9.46 2.50 28.92
N GLU A 806 9.31 2.76 30.23
CA GLU A 806 9.46 4.11 30.81
C GLU A 806 10.81 4.75 30.47
N PHE A 807 11.88 3.95 30.45
CA PHE A 807 13.24 4.42 30.17
C PHE A 807 13.64 4.32 28.68
N LEU A 808 12.68 4.03 27.81
CA LEU A 808 12.88 3.94 26.36
C LEU A 808 12.18 5.12 25.66
N PRO A 809 12.61 5.49 24.44
CA PRO A 809 11.88 6.45 23.62
C PRO A 809 10.42 6.03 23.47
N ILE A 810 9.48 6.99 23.49
CA ILE A 810 8.05 6.66 23.48
C ILE A 810 7.63 5.89 22.22
N GLU A 811 8.30 6.15 21.10
CA GLU A 811 8.12 5.49 19.79
C GLU A 811 8.91 4.19 19.65
N SER A 812 9.65 3.77 20.67
CA SER A 812 10.44 2.54 20.62
C SER A 812 9.55 1.31 20.49
N THR A 813 9.98 0.39 19.62
CA THR A 813 9.44 -0.96 19.49
C THR A 813 10.52 -1.95 19.94
N PRO A 814 10.49 -2.43 21.20
CA PRO A 814 11.64 -3.10 21.82
C PRO A 814 12.20 -4.28 21.03
N TYR A 815 11.35 -5.14 20.46
CA TYR A 815 11.80 -6.33 19.71
C TYR A 815 12.55 -6.01 18.43
N GLN A 816 12.27 -4.88 17.79
CA GLN A 816 12.94 -4.47 16.56
C GLN A 816 14.30 -3.85 16.82
N GLN A 817 14.40 -3.15 17.96
CA GLN A 817 15.53 -2.29 18.29
C GLN A 817 16.55 -3.00 19.19
N LEU A 818 16.06 -3.78 20.16
CA LEU A 818 16.87 -4.28 21.27
C LEU A 818 17.14 -5.79 21.16
N VAL A 819 16.18 -6.56 20.66
CA VAL A 819 16.21 -8.04 20.69
C VAL A 819 16.71 -8.62 19.36
N THR A 820 17.84 -8.11 18.88
CA THR A 820 18.45 -8.47 17.60
C THR A 820 19.57 -9.52 17.72
N ARG A 821 19.98 -9.81 18.95
CA ARG A 821 20.99 -10.80 19.37
C ARG A 821 20.53 -11.48 20.66
N ARG A 822 21.22 -12.54 21.11
CA ARG A 822 20.88 -13.27 22.35
C ARG A 822 20.62 -12.29 23.51
N PHE A 823 19.44 -12.39 24.09
CA PHE A 823 18.87 -11.37 24.96
C PHE A 823 18.31 -12.00 26.25
N SER A 824 18.39 -11.26 27.35
CA SER A 824 17.87 -11.72 28.63
C SER A 824 16.35 -11.73 28.60
N SER A 825 15.78 -12.86 28.95
CA SER A 825 14.34 -12.98 29.11
C SER A 825 14.04 -14.14 30.05
N LEU A 826 12.78 -14.21 30.49
CA LEU A 826 12.25 -15.34 31.24
C LEU A 826 12.47 -16.65 30.48
N ALA A 827 12.19 -16.71 29.17
CA ALA A 827 12.42 -17.91 28.37
C ALA A 827 13.91 -18.32 28.37
N GLN A 828 14.82 -17.35 28.23
CA GLN A 828 16.25 -17.61 28.25
C GLN A 828 16.70 -18.12 29.63
N PHE A 829 16.15 -17.56 30.71
CA PHE A 829 16.42 -17.99 32.09
C PHE A 829 15.86 -19.39 32.37
N GLU A 830 14.59 -19.65 32.06
CA GLU A 830 13.95 -20.96 32.28
C GLU A 830 14.66 -22.08 31.50
N LYS A 831 15.18 -21.77 30.31
CA LYS A 831 16.05 -22.70 29.57
C LYS A 831 17.31 -23.09 30.35
N THR A 832 17.93 -22.16 31.09
CA THR A 832 19.05 -22.49 32.00
C THR A 832 18.60 -23.33 33.19
N GLN A 833 17.32 -23.23 33.59
CA GLN A 833 16.70 -24.06 34.61
C GLN A 833 16.24 -25.43 34.08
N GLY A 834 16.47 -25.73 32.80
CA GLY A 834 16.18 -27.02 32.17
C GLY A 834 14.80 -27.14 31.54
N TYR A 835 14.09 -26.02 31.35
CA TYR A 835 12.80 -26.00 30.65
C TYR A 835 12.99 -26.14 29.15
N SER A 836 11.98 -26.72 28.49
CA SER A 836 11.76 -26.48 27.07
C SER A 836 10.81 -25.30 26.88
N THR A 837 11.13 -24.41 25.95
CA THR A 837 10.44 -23.11 25.80
C THR A 837 9.75 -23.02 24.44
N VAL A 838 8.46 -22.75 24.43
CA VAL A 838 7.65 -22.64 23.21
C VAL A 838 6.94 -21.29 23.19
N ALA A 839 6.99 -20.60 22.05
CA ALA A 839 6.15 -19.45 21.77
C ALA A 839 5.05 -19.82 20.77
N LEU A 840 3.85 -19.25 20.93
CA LEU A 840 2.72 -19.42 20.02
C LEU A 840 2.08 -18.05 19.74
N HIS A 841 1.92 -17.72 18.46
CA HIS A 841 1.15 -16.55 18.03
C HIS A 841 0.35 -16.93 16.78
N PRO A 842 -0.99 -16.95 16.80
CA PRO A 842 -1.81 -17.49 15.72
C PRO A 842 -1.96 -16.49 14.54
N TYR A 843 -0.84 -15.86 14.16
CA TYR A 843 -0.75 -14.91 13.07
C TYR A 843 0.67 -14.93 12.46
N LEU A 844 0.99 -13.95 11.62
CA LEU A 844 2.27 -13.86 10.92
C LEU A 844 3.47 -13.79 11.87
N ALA A 845 4.44 -14.69 11.68
CA ALA A 845 5.67 -14.78 12.47
C ALA A 845 6.49 -13.48 12.51
N LYS A 846 6.41 -12.68 11.45
CA LYS A 846 7.22 -11.47 11.25
C LYS A 846 6.66 -10.25 11.99
N ASN A 847 5.41 -10.32 12.47
CA ASN A 847 4.82 -9.24 13.23
C ASN A 847 5.69 -8.91 14.44
N TRP A 848 5.94 -7.63 14.66
CA TRP A 848 6.79 -7.12 15.72
C TRP A 848 8.22 -7.71 15.73
N ASN A 849 8.70 -8.29 14.62
CA ASN A 849 10.00 -8.96 14.54
C ASN A 849 10.15 -10.20 15.46
N ARG A 850 9.03 -10.87 15.82
CA ARG A 850 9.04 -12.07 16.69
C ARG A 850 9.88 -13.22 16.13
N ASN A 851 9.92 -13.39 14.81
CA ASN A 851 10.76 -14.40 14.14
C ASN A 851 12.26 -14.23 14.42
N VAL A 852 12.71 -13.03 14.79
CA VAL A 852 14.11 -12.76 15.22
C VAL A 852 14.20 -12.67 16.75
N ALA A 853 13.23 -12.02 17.39
CA ALA A 853 13.25 -11.80 18.83
C ALA A 853 13.14 -13.10 19.63
N TYR A 854 12.24 -14.02 19.27
CA TYR A 854 12.00 -15.24 20.04
C TYR A 854 13.20 -16.21 20.08
N PRO A 855 13.88 -16.51 18.96
CA PRO A 855 15.12 -17.29 19.03
C PRO A 855 16.18 -16.61 19.90
N ASN A 856 16.30 -15.29 19.83
CA ASN A 856 17.23 -14.51 20.63
C ASN A 856 16.87 -14.46 22.11
N MET A 857 15.58 -14.54 22.45
CA MET A 857 15.06 -14.72 23.81
C MET A 857 15.17 -16.17 24.31
N GLY A 858 15.68 -17.10 23.50
CA GLY A 858 15.91 -18.47 23.93
C GLY A 858 14.69 -19.39 23.85
N PHE A 859 13.67 -19.06 23.05
CA PHE A 859 12.61 -20.01 22.69
C PHE A 859 13.16 -21.14 21.81
N ASP A 860 12.82 -22.38 22.14
CA ASP A 860 13.19 -23.58 21.35
C ASP A 860 12.32 -23.73 20.10
N LYS A 861 11.04 -23.36 20.20
CA LYS A 861 10.05 -23.48 19.13
C LYS A 861 9.18 -22.23 19.07
N PHE A 862 8.86 -21.77 17.85
CA PHE A 862 7.90 -20.70 17.62
C PHE A 862 6.82 -21.19 16.64
N LEU A 863 5.58 -21.25 17.12
CA LEU A 863 4.39 -21.66 16.39
C LEU A 863 3.62 -20.44 15.89
N THR A 864 3.15 -20.51 14.65
CA THR A 864 2.49 -19.42 13.94
C THR A 864 1.13 -19.88 13.38
N MET A 865 0.41 -18.99 12.67
CA MET A 865 -0.82 -19.39 11.97
C MET A 865 -0.63 -20.57 11.00
N ASP A 866 0.58 -20.76 10.46
CA ASP A 866 0.91 -21.84 9.53
C ASP A 866 0.86 -23.23 10.20
N ASN A 867 0.81 -23.28 11.54
CA ASN A 867 0.75 -24.51 12.32
C ASN A 867 -0.68 -24.95 12.70
N PHE A 868 -1.70 -24.23 12.21
CA PHE A 868 -3.10 -24.57 12.40
C PHE A 868 -3.67 -25.21 11.13
N VAL A 869 -4.46 -26.28 11.29
CA VAL A 869 -5.07 -27.00 10.16
C VAL A 869 -6.57 -26.76 10.17
N ARG A 870 -7.05 -25.93 9.24
CA ARG A 870 -8.47 -25.53 9.14
C ARG A 870 -9.05 -25.06 10.49
N PRO A 871 -8.40 -24.11 11.18
CA PRO A 871 -8.90 -23.61 12.46
C PRO A 871 -10.24 -22.91 12.28
N GLU A 872 -11.06 -22.91 13.33
CA GLU A 872 -12.18 -22.00 13.43
C GLU A 872 -11.70 -20.55 13.44
N ILE A 873 -12.41 -19.71 12.70
CA ILE A 873 -12.12 -18.28 12.56
C ILE A 873 -13.25 -17.48 13.20
N LYS A 874 -12.90 -16.59 14.14
CA LYS A 874 -13.80 -15.56 14.69
C LYS A 874 -13.27 -14.19 14.30
N ARG A 875 -14.14 -13.28 13.86
CA ARG A 875 -13.77 -11.90 13.47
C ARG A 875 -12.62 -11.79 12.45
N ASN A 876 -12.47 -12.79 11.57
CA ASN A 876 -11.37 -12.96 10.59
C ASN A 876 -10.02 -13.41 11.17
N PHE A 877 -9.97 -13.81 12.43
CA PHE A 877 -8.77 -14.32 13.10
C PHE A 877 -9.00 -15.74 13.65
N ILE A 878 -7.91 -16.49 13.83
CA ILE A 878 -7.99 -17.79 14.52
C ILE A 878 -8.54 -17.56 15.93
N SER A 879 -9.52 -18.35 16.33
CA SER A 879 -10.20 -18.17 17.62
C SER A 879 -9.29 -18.50 18.81
N ASP A 880 -9.55 -17.86 19.95
CA ASP A 880 -8.80 -18.13 21.19
C ASP A 880 -9.08 -19.56 21.73
N GLU A 881 -10.22 -20.14 21.35
CA GLU A 881 -10.55 -21.54 21.61
C GLU A 881 -9.60 -22.49 20.87
N GLU A 882 -9.36 -22.25 19.56
CA GLU A 882 -8.40 -23.02 18.77
C GLU A 882 -6.96 -22.83 19.28
N VAL A 883 -6.63 -21.64 19.77
CA VAL A 883 -5.34 -21.38 20.44
C VAL A 883 -5.19 -22.23 21.69
N SER A 884 -6.21 -22.28 22.56
CA SER A 884 -6.20 -23.11 23.77
C SER A 884 -6.08 -24.60 23.45
N LYS A 885 -6.81 -25.08 22.43
CA LYS A 885 -6.66 -26.44 21.90
C LYS A 885 -5.24 -26.70 21.41
N LYS A 886 -4.61 -25.74 20.73
CA LYS A 886 -3.24 -25.88 20.23
C LYS A 886 -2.21 -25.96 21.35
N ILE A 887 -2.37 -25.17 22.43
CA ILE A 887 -1.52 -25.29 23.64
C ILE A 887 -1.63 -26.70 24.23
N ILE A 888 -2.85 -27.24 24.33
CA ILE A 888 -3.10 -28.58 24.85
C ILE A 888 -2.47 -29.66 23.95
N GLU A 889 -2.64 -29.56 22.63
CA GLU A 889 -2.04 -30.46 21.64
C GLU A 889 -0.52 -30.49 21.77
N GLU A 890 0.11 -29.33 21.78
CA GLU A 890 1.57 -29.20 21.87
C GLU A 890 2.10 -29.72 23.22
N TYR A 891 1.39 -29.46 24.31
CA TYR A 891 1.73 -30.01 25.62
C TYR A 891 1.61 -31.54 25.65
N LYS A 892 0.55 -32.13 25.09
CA LYS A 892 0.38 -33.59 25.00
C LYS A 892 1.53 -34.22 24.22
N ASP A 893 1.81 -33.69 23.04
CA ASP A 893 2.90 -34.17 22.19
C ASP A 893 4.26 -34.08 22.87
N TYR A 894 4.50 -32.99 23.59
CA TYR A 894 5.73 -32.77 24.34
C TYR A 894 5.85 -33.71 25.55
N SER A 895 4.80 -33.85 26.37
CA SER A 895 4.79 -34.65 27.59
C SER A 895 4.91 -36.16 27.35
N LEU A 896 4.58 -36.62 26.14
CA LEU A 896 4.86 -37.99 25.66
C LEU A 896 6.34 -38.21 25.37
N LYS A 897 7.06 -37.17 24.94
CA LYS A 897 8.47 -37.24 24.50
C LYS A 897 9.47 -36.85 25.59
N SER A 898 9.04 -36.05 26.56
CA SER A 898 9.91 -35.44 27.58
C SER A 898 9.19 -35.29 28.91
N LYS A 899 9.95 -35.43 30.00
CA LYS A 899 9.50 -35.10 31.38
C LYS A 899 10.13 -33.82 31.93
N LYS A 900 10.88 -33.08 31.10
CA LYS A 900 11.42 -31.76 31.49
C LYS A 900 10.29 -30.75 31.61
N PRO A 901 10.37 -29.78 32.54
CA PRO A 901 9.33 -28.76 32.68
C PRO A 901 9.17 -27.94 31.40
N TRP A 902 7.96 -27.45 31.16
CA TRP A 902 7.58 -26.81 29.90
C TRP A 902 7.15 -25.36 30.15
N MET A 903 7.69 -24.43 29.35
CA MET A 903 7.28 -23.04 29.35
C MET A 903 6.63 -22.71 28.01
N ASN A 904 5.44 -22.12 28.06
CA ASN A 904 4.72 -21.61 26.92
C ASN A 904 4.45 -20.10 27.09
N LEU A 905 4.77 -19.32 26.05
CA LEU A 905 4.22 -17.98 25.88
C LEU A 905 3.28 -18.00 24.68
N THR A 906 2.03 -17.64 24.90
CA THR A 906 1.03 -17.50 23.86
C THR A 906 0.54 -16.07 23.77
N VAL A 907 0.51 -15.51 22.56
CA VAL A 907 0.00 -14.17 22.29
C VAL A 907 -1.17 -14.30 21.33
N THR A 908 -2.40 -14.04 21.80
CA THR A 908 -3.61 -14.20 20.98
C THR A 908 -3.82 -13.04 20.00
N VAL A 909 -4.86 -13.10 19.15
CA VAL A 909 -5.15 -12.03 18.16
C VAL A 909 -6.65 -11.87 17.87
N GLN A 910 -7.52 -12.74 18.40
CA GLN A 910 -8.96 -12.76 18.08
C GLN A 910 -9.63 -11.39 18.26
N ASN A 911 -9.29 -10.68 19.34
CA ASN A 911 -9.93 -9.42 19.73
C ASN A 911 -9.25 -8.19 19.12
N HIS A 912 -8.37 -8.36 18.13
CA HIS A 912 -7.68 -7.25 17.50
C HIS A 912 -8.68 -6.27 16.80
N PRO A 913 -8.48 -4.94 16.88
CA PRO A 913 -9.34 -3.94 16.23
C PRO A 913 -9.26 -3.97 14.68
N ALA A 914 -10.18 -3.33 13.94
CA ALA A 914 -11.34 -2.53 14.38
C ALA A 914 -12.58 -3.37 14.75
N TYR A 915 -13.54 -2.79 15.48
CA TYR A 915 -14.73 -3.49 16.00
C TYR A 915 -15.99 -3.24 15.16
N SER A 916 -16.76 -4.30 14.90
CA SER A 916 -18.13 -4.25 14.38
C SER A 916 -18.88 -5.56 14.65
N SER A 917 -20.10 -5.46 15.19
CA SER A 917 -20.90 -6.64 15.57
C SER A 917 -21.29 -7.52 14.37
N LYS A 918 -21.25 -6.96 13.14
CA LYS A 918 -21.50 -7.67 11.88
C LYS A 918 -20.54 -8.81 11.58
N ARG A 919 -19.44 -8.92 12.34
CA ARG A 919 -18.45 -10.00 12.23
C ARG A 919 -18.82 -11.27 12.97
N TRP A 920 -19.95 -11.25 13.70
CA TRP A 920 -20.47 -12.36 14.47
C TRP A 920 -21.83 -12.79 13.92
N ASN A 921 -22.20 -14.04 14.15
CA ASN A 921 -23.59 -14.43 13.97
C ASN A 921 -24.43 -13.80 15.07
N SER A 922 -25.67 -13.43 14.76
CA SER A 922 -26.56 -12.76 15.71
C SER A 922 -26.82 -13.57 16.98
N SER A 923 -26.75 -14.91 16.91
CA SER A 923 -26.92 -15.81 18.05
C SER A 923 -25.71 -15.87 18.99
N GLU A 924 -24.55 -15.35 18.58
CA GLU A 924 -23.32 -15.36 19.36
C GLU A 924 -23.12 -14.05 20.13
N LEU A 925 -23.85 -12.99 19.76
CA LEU A 925 -23.63 -11.66 20.29
C LEU A 925 -24.12 -11.55 21.73
N ILE A 926 -23.25 -11.05 22.60
CA ILE A 926 -23.59 -10.69 23.97
C ILE A 926 -24.54 -9.50 23.96
N ASP A 927 -25.61 -9.58 24.77
CA ASP A 927 -26.57 -8.50 24.91
C ASP A 927 -26.32 -7.66 26.16
N PHE A 928 -26.55 -6.35 26.04
CA PHE A 928 -26.40 -5.40 27.13
C PHE A 928 -27.29 -4.18 26.92
N ASN A 929 -27.65 -3.54 28.04
CA ASN A 929 -28.29 -2.24 28.03
C ASN A 929 -27.24 -1.17 28.32
N ALA A 930 -27.16 -0.15 27.47
CA ALA A 930 -26.28 0.99 27.64
C ALA A 930 -27.08 2.29 27.60
N THR A 931 -26.72 3.23 28.49
CA THR A 931 -27.32 4.57 28.51
C THR A 931 -26.28 5.62 28.15
N GLY A 932 -26.58 6.48 27.19
CA GLY A 932 -25.70 7.59 26.80
C GLY A 932 -24.60 7.25 25.78
N LEU A 933 -24.49 5.98 25.37
CA LEU A 933 -23.61 5.56 24.27
C LEU A 933 -24.29 5.78 22.93
N SER A 934 -23.54 6.30 21.96
CA SER A 934 -23.98 6.38 20.56
C SER A 934 -23.99 5.02 19.86
N ASP A 935 -24.81 4.86 18.82
CA ASP A 935 -25.00 3.58 18.11
C ASP A 935 -23.70 2.93 17.64
N ASN A 936 -22.73 3.73 17.19
CA ASN A 936 -21.41 3.22 16.78
C ASN A 936 -20.61 2.64 17.96
N GLU A 937 -20.67 3.28 19.13
CA GLU A 937 -20.00 2.77 20.34
C GLU A 937 -20.73 1.53 20.87
N VAL A 938 -22.06 1.46 20.74
CA VAL A 938 -22.84 0.25 21.04
C VAL A 938 -22.43 -0.90 20.12
N ASP A 939 -22.35 -0.69 18.80
CA ASP A 939 -21.95 -1.73 17.83
C ASP A 939 -20.57 -2.31 18.15
N GLY A 940 -19.59 -1.43 18.38
CA GLY A 940 -18.23 -1.86 18.62
C GLY A 940 -18.01 -2.41 20.04
N LEU A 941 -18.75 -1.94 21.05
CA LEU A 941 -18.77 -2.58 22.37
C LEU A 941 -19.40 -3.97 22.31
N LYS A 942 -20.44 -4.17 21.50
CA LYS A 942 -21.08 -5.49 21.30
C LYS A 942 -20.12 -6.49 20.68
N ASP A 943 -19.34 -6.07 19.69
CA ASP A 943 -18.26 -6.89 19.14
C ASP A 943 -17.18 -7.20 20.20
N LEU A 944 -16.61 -6.18 20.84
CA LEU A 944 -15.54 -6.36 21.81
C LEU A 944 -15.97 -7.24 22.99
N ALA A 945 -17.13 -6.96 23.61
CA ALA A 945 -17.65 -7.76 24.72
C ALA A 945 -17.86 -9.23 24.34
N THR A 946 -18.38 -9.49 23.13
CA THR A 946 -18.53 -10.86 22.61
C THR A 946 -17.17 -11.54 22.47
N GLY A 947 -16.18 -10.87 21.86
CA GLY A 947 -14.82 -11.41 21.74
C GLY A 947 -14.17 -11.72 23.09
N LEU A 948 -14.29 -10.82 24.06
CA LEU A 948 -13.75 -11.00 25.41
C LEU A 948 -14.42 -12.17 26.15
N HIS A 949 -15.73 -12.36 25.98
CA HIS A 949 -16.45 -13.52 26.52
C HIS A 949 -15.90 -14.85 25.98
N TYR A 950 -15.64 -14.93 24.67
CA TYR A 950 -15.02 -16.12 24.08
C TYR A 950 -13.59 -16.35 24.55
N SER A 951 -12.81 -15.29 24.81
CA SER A 951 -11.47 -15.41 25.41
C SER A 951 -11.53 -15.92 26.87
N ASP A 952 -12.50 -15.46 27.67
CA ASP A 952 -12.75 -16.00 29.02
C ASP A 952 -13.11 -17.49 28.98
N LYS A 953 -14.01 -17.88 28.08
CA LYS A 953 -14.40 -19.28 27.88
C LYS A 953 -13.20 -20.15 27.50
N ALA A 954 -12.36 -19.69 26.56
CA ALA A 954 -11.16 -20.41 26.15
C ALA A 954 -10.16 -20.59 27.30
N LEU A 955 -9.97 -19.58 28.15
CA LEU A 955 -9.18 -19.71 29.38
C LEU A 955 -9.77 -20.77 30.33
N GLY A 956 -11.09 -20.79 30.49
CA GLY A 956 -11.80 -21.78 31.31
C GLY A 956 -11.56 -23.21 30.83
N GLU A 957 -11.65 -23.45 29.52
CA GLU A 957 -11.38 -24.75 28.90
C GLU A 957 -9.93 -25.20 29.12
N LEU A 958 -8.97 -24.27 28.98
CA LEU A 958 -7.56 -24.56 29.22
C LEU A 958 -7.30 -24.93 30.69
N ILE A 959 -7.83 -24.15 31.64
CA ILE A 959 -7.73 -24.45 33.08
C ILE A 959 -8.36 -25.81 33.38
N GLN A 960 -9.53 -26.10 32.82
CA GLN A 960 -10.21 -27.37 33.03
C GLN A 960 -9.37 -28.56 32.55
N TYR A 961 -8.64 -28.41 31.45
CA TYR A 961 -7.69 -29.43 31.00
C TYR A 961 -6.52 -29.58 31.99
N PHE A 962 -5.82 -28.50 32.34
CA PHE A 962 -4.64 -28.54 33.20
C PHE A 962 -4.93 -28.86 34.67
N LYS A 963 -6.18 -28.73 35.11
CA LYS A 963 -6.65 -29.23 36.41
C LYS A 963 -6.52 -30.74 36.54
N ASN A 964 -6.59 -31.47 35.43
CA ASN A 964 -6.46 -32.92 35.38
C ASN A 964 -5.03 -33.40 35.06
N VAL A 965 -4.11 -32.47 34.78
CA VAL A 965 -2.69 -32.76 34.55
C VAL A 965 -1.99 -32.98 35.89
N LYS A 966 -1.17 -34.04 36.00
CA LYS A 966 -0.47 -34.40 37.26
C LYS A 966 0.76 -33.53 37.50
N GLU A 967 1.42 -33.11 36.44
CA GLU A 967 2.58 -32.24 36.49
C GLU A 967 2.19 -30.87 37.09
N PRO A 968 2.93 -30.34 38.10
CA PRO A 968 2.72 -29.01 38.62
C PRO A 968 2.67 -27.99 37.48
N THR A 969 1.66 -27.14 37.44
CA THR A 969 1.42 -26.19 36.35
C THR A 969 0.93 -24.86 36.92
N ILE A 970 1.39 -23.77 36.32
CA ILE A 970 0.94 -22.39 36.52
C ILE A 970 0.42 -21.87 35.18
N ILE A 971 -0.76 -21.27 35.18
CA ILE A 971 -1.32 -20.53 34.04
C ILE A 971 -1.44 -19.07 34.47
N VAL A 972 -0.83 -18.17 33.71
CA VAL A 972 -0.94 -16.72 33.87
C VAL A 972 -1.64 -16.18 32.65
N PHE A 973 -2.77 -15.50 32.85
CA PHE A 973 -3.53 -14.85 31.78
C PHE A 973 -3.54 -13.35 32.03
N PHE A 974 -3.18 -12.56 31.04
CA PHE A 974 -3.16 -11.11 31.15
C PHE A 974 -3.49 -10.42 29.83
N GLY A 975 -4.14 -9.27 29.89
CA GLY A 975 -4.37 -8.43 28.72
C GLY A 975 -3.13 -7.62 28.36
N ASP A 976 -2.84 -7.47 27.07
CA ASP A 976 -1.69 -6.68 26.62
C ASP A 976 -1.92 -5.16 26.74
N HIS A 977 -3.13 -4.68 26.50
CA HIS A 977 -3.55 -3.29 26.67
C HIS A 977 -5.07 -3.10 26.70
N MET A 978 -5.53 -1.94 27.16
CA MET A 978 -6.90 -1.48 26.89
C MET A 978 -7.03 -0.93 25.48
N THR A 979 -8.25 -0.82 24.96
CA THR A 979 -8.54 -0.26 23.64
C THR A 979 -9.90 0.38 23.60
N GLY A 980 -10.06 1.39 22.74
CA GLY A 980 -11.37 1.97 22.46
C GLY A 980 -12.24 1.01 21.64
N PHE A 981 -13.54 1.02 21.89
CA PHE A 981 -14.51 0.17 21.21
C PHE A 981 -15.32 0.90 20.13
N GLY A 982 -14.94 2.13 19.79
CA GLY A 982 -15.53 2.90 18.70
C GLY A 982 -14.56 3.94 18.16
N ASN A 983 -15.07 4.94 17.44
CA ASN A 983 -14.26 5.95 16.77
C ASN A 983 -14.82 7.35 17.01
N PRO A 984 -14.04 8.28 17.61
CA PRO A 984 -12.66 8.15 18.09
C PRO A 984 -12.53 7.33 19.39
N ALA A 985 -11.34 6.74 19.63
CA ALA A 985 -11.12 5.74 20.68
C ALA A 985 -11.49 6.17 22.11
N GLU A 986 -11.35 7.46 22.47
CA GLU A 986 -11.72 7.97 23.80
C GLU A 986 -13.24 8.17 23.98
N LYS A 987 -14.00 8.25 22.89
CA LYS A 987 -15.42 8.65 22.91
C LYS A 987 -16.27 7.69 23.74
N GLY A 988 -16.14 6.39 23.50
CA GLY A 988 -16.86 5.37 24.26
C GLY A 988 -16.62 5.41 25.77
N PHE A 989 -15.40 5.76 26.21
CA PHE A 989 -15.09 5.91 27.64
C PHE A 989 -15.73 7.14 28.28
N ILE A 990 -15.90 8.22 27.52
CA ILE A 990 -16.58 9.43 28.00
C ILE A 990 -18.10 9.18 28.06
N GLU A 991 -18.67 8.63 26.99
CA GLU A 991 -20.11 8.36 26.88
C GLU A 991 -20.59 7.32 27.90
N SER A 992 -19.76 6.32 28.20
CA SER A 992 -20.04 5.33 29.25
C SER A 992 -19.89 5.85 30.68
N GLY A 993 -19.40 7.08 30.86
CA GLY A 993 -19.14 7.67 32.18
C GLY A 993 -17.87 7.16 32.87
N TYR A 994 -17.05 6.34 32.20
CA TYR A 994 -15.80 5.81 32.76
C TYR A 994 -14.72 6.91 32.91
N LEU A 995 -14.65 7.80 31.92
CA LEU A 995 -13.80 8.98 31.92
C LEU A 995 -14.64 10.28 31.96
N PRO A 996 -14.61 11.01 33.08
CA PRO A 996 -15.14 12.37 33.12
C PRO A 996 -14.49 13.27 32.05
N SER A 997 -15.27 14.14 31.42
CA SER A 997 -14.77 15.03 30.35
C SER A 997 -13.70 16.02 30.84
N ASN A 998 -13.63 16.29 32.15
CA ASN A 998 -12.65 17.15 32.80
C ASN A 998 -11.45 16.40 33.40
N SER A 999 -11.28 15.09 33.13
CA SER A 999 -10.14 14.32 33.63
C SER A 999 -8.81 14.89 33.17
N THR A 1000 -7.87 14.97 34.11
CA THR A 1000 -6.48 15.36 33.85
C THR A 1000 -5.77 14.34 32.96
N LEU A 1001 -4.67 14.75 32.33
CA LEU A 1001 -3.90 13.85 31.47
C LEU A 1001 -3.33 12.64 32.23
N SER A 1002 -2.92 12.81 33.49
CA SER A 1002 -2.44 11.73 34.36
C SER A 1002 -3.54 10.75 34.69
N GLU A 1003 -4.75 11.22 35.04
CA GLU A 1003 -5.91 10.36 35.29
C GLU A 1003 -6.30 9.57 34.04
N LYS A 1004 -6.31 10.21 32.86
CA LYS A 1004 -6.57 9.53 31.59
C LYS A 1004 -5.54 8.44 31.32
N LYS A 1005 -4.24 8.76 31.46
CA LYS A 1005 -3.15 7.80 31.27
C LYS A 1005 -3.25 6.63 32.24
N TYR A 1006 -3.48 6.88 33.51
CA TYR A 1006 -3.65 5.80 34.48
C TYR A 1006 -4.87 4.93 34.16
N LYS A 1007 -6.07 5.51 34.04
CA LYS A 1007 -7.32 4.76 33.84
C LYS A 1007 -7.37 3.99 32.52
N LEU A 1008 -6.83 4.55 31.43
CA LEU A 1008 -6.88 3.91 30.11
C LEU A 1008 -5.78 2.89 29.87
N HIS A 1009 -4.93 2.59 30.85
CA HIS A 1009 -3.81 1.66 30.67
C HIS A 1009 -3.85 0.50 31.66
N LEU A 1010 -5.02 0.21 32.23
CA LEU A 1010 -5.24 -0.91 33.17
C LEU A 1010 -5.93 -2.08 32.45
N SER A 1011 -5.17 -3.10 32.06
CA SER A 1011 -5.73 -4.37 31.58
C SER A 1011 -5.92 -5.37 32.73
N THR A 1012 -6.46 -6.55 32.44
CA THR A 1012 -6.73 -7.58 33.47
C THR A 1012 -5.57 -8.56 33.61
N VAL A 1013 -5.30 -9.04 34.82
CA VAL A 1013 -4.40 -10.18 35.07
C VAL A 1013 -4.99 -11.17 36.07
N VAL A 1014 -4.82 -12.46 35.79
CA VAL A 1014 -5.10 -13.56 36.72
C VAL A 1014 -4.01 -14.63 36.61
N ALA A 1015 -3.74 -15.33 37.71
CA ALA A 1015 -2.86 -16.50 37.71
C ALA A 1015 -3.43 -17.64 38.55
N TRP A 1016 -3.38 -18.85 37.99
CA TRP A 1016 -3.92 -20.08 38.55
C TRP A 1016 -2.85 -21.17 38.61
N SER A 1017 -2.99 -22.11 39.55
CA SER A 1017 -2.10 -23.26 39.68
C SER A 1017 -2.87 -24.53 40.06
N ASN A 1018 -2.45 -25.68 39.53
CA ASN A 1018 -3.03 -26.99 39.84
C ASN A 1018 -2.43 -27.68 41.09
N TYR A 1019 -1.35 -27.14 41.66
CA TYR A 1019 -0.60 -27.79 42.75
C TYR A 1019 -0.47 -26.94 44.01
N LYS A 1020 -0.70 -25.63 43.92
CA LYS A 1020 -0.63 -24.70 45.05
C LYS A 1020 -1.79 -23.72 44.98
N ASN A 1021 -2.66 -23.74 45.97
CA ASN A 1021 -3.72 -22.76 46.06
C ASN A 1021 -3.16 -21.45 46.62
N VAL A 1022 -3.16 -20.38 45.81
CA VAL A 1022 -2.71 -19.05 46.20
C VAL A 1022 -3.80 -18.05 45.85
N LYS A 1023 -4.50 -17.55 46.86
CA LYS A 1023 -5.43 -16.44 46.72
C LYS A 1023 -4.71 -15.14 47.07
N CYS A 1024 -4.59 -14.24 46.11
CA CYS A 1024 -3.92 -12.94 46.29
C CYS A 1024 -4.47 -11.92 45.30
N ASP A 1025 -4.94 -10.79 45.80
CA ASP A 1025 -5.15 -9.62 44.95
C ASP A 1025 -3.83 -8.85 44.83
N LEU A 1026 -3.32 -8.71 43.61
CA LEU A 1026 -2.11 -7.95 43.31
C LEU A 1026 -2.38 -6.44 43.30
N GLY A 1027 -3.64 -6.02 43.21
CA GLY A 1027 -4.00 -4.66 42.86
C GLY A 1027 -3.51 -4.31 41.45
N ASP A 1028 -3.11 -3.05 41.27
CA ASP A 1028 -2.48 -2.57 40.05
C ASP A 1028 -0.96 -2.81 40.10
N ILE A 1029 -0.42 -3.39 39.03
CA ILE A 1029 0.99 -3.74 38.92
C ILE A 1029 1.51 -3.42 37.52
N SER A 1030 2.70 -2.83 37.39
CA SER A 1030 3.26 -2.59 36.05
C SER A 1030 3.69 -3.88 35.36
N SER A 1031 3.63 -3.87 34.02
CA SER A 1031 3.92 -5.04 33.19
C SER A 1031 5.29 -5.69 33.47
N TYR A 1032 6.33 -4.89 33.71
CA TYR A 1032 7.68 -5.41 34.02
C TYR A 1032 7.81 -6.04 35.41
N GLN A 1033 6.86 -5.80 36.32
CA GLN A 1033 6.83 -6.37 37.67
C GLN A 1033 6.07 -7.70 37.75
N LEU A 1034 5.28 -8.05 36.72
CA LEU A 1034 4.37 -9.18 36.76
C LEU A 1034 5.09 -10.52 37.05
N MET A 1035 6.04 -10.90 36.19
CA MET A 1035 6.75 -12.17 36.34
C MET A 1035 7.66 -12.22 37.58
N PRO A 1036 8.46 -11.18 37.91
CA PRO A 1036 9.18 -11.15 39.18
C PRO A 1036 8.27 -11.42 40.39
N LYS A 1037 7.11 -10.77 40.45
CA LYS A 1037 6.18 -10.93 41.57
C LYS A 1037 5.57 -12.34 41.63
N LEU A 1038 5.16 -12.89 40.48
CA LEU A 1038 4.57 -14.22 40.42
C LEU A 1038 5.60 -15.32 40.75
N MET A 1039 6.83 -15.20 40.25
CA MET A 1039 7.91 -16.15 40.56
C MET A 1039 8.19 -16.19 42.05
N GLN A 1040 8.32 -15.04 42.72
CA GLN A 1040 8.45 -14.98 44.18
C GLN A 1040 7.26 -15.61 44.90
N THR A 1041 6.03 -15.34 44.44
CA THR A 1041 4.79 -15.81 45.08
C THR A 1041 4.61 -17.33 44.99
N PHE A 1042 4.96 -17.92 43.85
CA PHE A 1042 4.98 -19.37 43.66
C PHE A 1042 6.23 -20.04 44.22
N GLY A 1043 7.25 -19.26 44.62
CA GLY A 1043 8.51 -19.73 45.18
C GLY A 1043 9.45 -20.33 44.13
N LEU A 1044 9.40 -19.83 42.90
CA LEU A 1044 10.26 -20.24 41.79
C LEU A 1044 11.67 -19.64 41.97
N LYS A 1045 12.68 -20.22 41.29
CA LYS A 1045 14.02 -19.62 41.21
C LYS A 1045 13.98 -18.38 40.35
N GLU A 1046 14.71 -17.34 40.73
CA GLU A 1046 14.71 -16.04 40.05
C GLU A 1046 16.14 -15.60 39.71
N PRO A 1047 16.37 -14.90 38.58
CA PRO A 1047 17.62 -14.18 38.37
C PRO A 1047 17.75 -13.00 39.35
N ASP A 1048 18.98 -12.58 39.67
CA ASP A 1048 19.24 -11.47 40.62
C ASP A 1048 18.52 -10.18 40.21
N PHE A 1049 18.41 -9.93 38.90
CA PHE A 1049 17.64 -8.79 38.39
C PHE A 1049 16.15 -8.86 38.80
N PHE A 1050 15.50 -10.02 38.76
CA PHE A 1050 14.10 -10.16 39.19
C PHE A 1050 13.99 -10.06 40.72
N LYS A 1051 14.97 -10.56 41.47
CA LYS A 1051 15.02 -10.35 42.92
C LYS A 1051 15.12 -8.87 43.28
N PHE A 1052 15.89 -8.08 42.52
CA PHE A 1052 15.93 -6.63 42.64
C PHE A 1052 14.58 -5.97 42.31
N LEU A 1053 13.90 -6.40 41.24
CA LEU A 1053 12.57 -5.91 40.92
C LEU A 1053 11.55 -6.19 42.04
N ASN A 1054 11.66 -7.32 42.73
CA ASN A 1054 10.84 -7.62 43.91
C ASN A 1054 11.16 -6.72 45.12
N VAL A 1055 12.39 -6.21 45.26
CA VAL A 1055 12.71 -5.15 46.25
C VAL A 1055 12.00 -3.86 45.84
N LEU A 1056 12.10 -3.48 44.57
CA LEU A 1056 11.42 -2.29 44.04
C LEU A 1056 9.90 -2.38 44.23
N TYR A 1057 9.29 -3.55 43.98
CA TYR A 1057 7.86 -3.81 44.14
C TYR A 1057 7.34 -3.43 45.54
N ASN A 1058 8.13 -3.71 46.59
CA ASN A 1058 7.73 -3.42 47.97
C ASN A 1058 7.55 -1.92 48.25
N VAL A 1059 8.21 -1.06 47.46
CA VAL A 1059 8.17 0.41 47.59
C VAL A 1059 7.31 1.03 46.48
N SER A 1060 7.22 0.38 45.32
CA SER A 1060 6.39 0.80 44.20
C SER A 1060 6.05 -0.40 43.30
N PRO A 1061 4.77 -0.82 43.25
CA PRO A 1061 4.31 -1.90 42.36
C PRO A 1061 4.50 -1.61 40.86
N GLY A 1062 4.83 -0.39 40.48
CA GLY A 1062 5.01 -0.02 39.08
C GLY A 1062 5.24 1.46 38.82
N LEU A 1063 5.83 1.75 37.68
CA LEU A 1063 5.99 3.10 37.12
C LEU A 1063 5.79 3.04 35.61
N SER A 1064 4.91 3.89 35.09
CA SER A 1064 4.72 4.09 33.65
C SER A 1064 4.16 5.49 33.40
N PHE A 1065 4.63 6.14 32.34
CA PHE A 1065 4.30 7.52 31.98
C PHE A 1065 4.60 8.56 33.08
N GLY A 1066 5.61 8.32 33.90
CA GLY A 1066 5.89 9.11 35.09
C GLY A 1066 4.85 8.98 36.21
N ILE A 1067 3.93 8.00 36.13
CA ILE A 1067 2.93 7.71 37.17
C ILE A 1067 3.41 6.49 37.95
N ALA A 1068 3.77 6.70 39.21
CA ALA A 1068 4.15 5.64 40.13
C ALA A 1068 2.93 5.10 40.86
N LEU A 1069 2.87 3.78 40.97
CA LEU A 1069 1.97 3.07 41.86
C LEU A 1069 2.62 2.99 43.24
N ASN A 1070 1.86 3.31 44.28
CA ASN A 1070 2.27 3.18 45.67
C ASN A 1070 1.79 1.84 46.25
N PRO A 1071 2.40 1.34 47.34
CA PRO A 1071 2.01 0.06 47.96
C PRO A 1071 0.55 0.02 48.44
N ASP A 1072 -0.03 1.17 48.76
CA ASP A 1072 -1.44 1.33 49.17
C ASP A 1072 -2.42 1.42 47.99
N GLN A 1073 -1.96 1.17 46.76
CA GLN A 1073 -2.72 1.27 45.51
C GLN A 1073 -3.11 2.69 45.09
N SER A 1074 -2.63 3.72 45.80
CA SER A 1074 -2.67 5.08 45.28
C SER A 1074 -1.64 5.28 44.15
N HIS A 1075 -1.84 6.30 43.32
CA HIS A 1075 -0.89 6.65 42.27
C HIS A 1075 -0.49 8.12 42.36
N SER A 1076 0.76 8.42 41.99
CA SER A 1076 1.34 9.75 42.09
C SER A 1076 2.28 10.03 40.92
N THR A 1077 2.34 11.29 40.48
CA THR A 1077 3.37 11.76 39.54
C THR A 1077 4.68 12.17 40.25
N GLU A 1078 4.65 12.26 41.57
CA GLU A 1078 5.82 12.54 42.39
C GLU A 1078 6.33 11.28 43.09
N LEU A 1079 7.61 10.97 42.85
CA LEU A 1079 8.30 9.87 43.50
C LEU A 1079 8.82 10.27 44.88
N THR A 1080 8.65 9.39 45.87
CA THR A 1080 9.31 9.52 47.19
C THR A 1080 10.83 9.43 47.05
N LYS A 1081 11.57 9.82 48.10
CA LYS A 1081 13.05 9.76 48.08
C LYS A 1081 13.56 8.33 47.84
N GLU A 1082 12.94 7.35 48.46
CA GLU A 1082 13.29 5.93 48.29
C GLU A 1082 12.97 5.42 46.89
N GLN A 1083 11.77 5.75 46.37
CA GLN A 1083 11.39 5.41 44.99
C GLN A 1083 12.36 6.02 43.98
N LYS A 1084 12.77 7.29 44.15
CA LYS A 1084 13.75 7.96 43.28
C LYS A 1084 15.08 7.22 43.25
N GLU A 1085 15.60 6.79 44.40
CA GLU A 1085 16.87 6.05 44.45
C GLU A 1085 16.75 4.69 43.74
N LEU A 1086 15.70 3.92 44.00
CA LEU A 1086 15.52 2.59 43.41
C LEU A 1086 15.23 2.67 41.90
N TYR A 1087 14.40 3.61 41.44
CA TYR A 1087 14.14 3.81 40.02
C TYR A 1087 15.37 4.31 39.27
N HIS A 1088 16.20 5.15 39.89
CA HIS A 1088 17.47 5.57 39.30
C HIS A 1088 18.46 4.41 39.18
N MET A 1089 18.55 3.53 40.19
CA MET A 1089 19.32 2.30 40.09
C MET A 1089 18.79 1.40 38.97
N TYR A 1090 17.47 1.28 38.85
CA TYR A 1090 16.83 0.49 37.81
C TYR A 1090 17.12 1.04 36.40
N GLU A 1091 17.00 2.36 36.20
CA GLU A 1091 17.37 3.03 34.95
C GLU A 1091 18.83 2.73 34.55
N LEU A 1092 19.76 2.84 35.51
CA LEU A 1092 21.17 2.54 35.27
C LEU A 1092 21.44 1.05 34.95
N ILE A 1093 20.78 0.12 35.65
CA ILE A 1093 20.86 -1.32 35.38
C ILE A 1093 20.36 -1.63 33.96
N GLN A 1094 19.19 -1.10 33.60
CA GLN A 1094 18.61 -1.28 32.27
C GLN A 1094 19.49 -0.65 31.20
N TYR A 1095 19.99 0.57 31.41
CA TYR A 1095 20.88 1.24 30.48
C TYR A 1095 22.19 0.46 30.28
N ASP A 1096 22.80 -0.06 31.37
CA ASP A 1096 24.04 -0.84 31.32
C ASP A 1096 23.92 -2.07 30.40
N TYR A 1097 22.77 -2.74 30.47
CA TYR A 1097 22.49 -3.94 29.68
C TYR A 1097 22.11 -3.62 28.23
N LEU A 1098 21.20 -2.67 28.01
CA LEU A 1098 20.66 -2.38 26.68
C LEU A 1098 21.64 -1.58 25.79
N TYR A 1099 22.27 -0.54 26.33
CA TYR A 1099 23.06 0.43 25.58
C TYR A 1099 24.50 0.55 26.07
N GLY A 1100 24.78 0.09 27.29
CA GLY A 1100 26.04 0.27 27.98
C GLY A 1100 27.12 -0.75 27.61
N LYS A 1101 27.96 -1.05 28.61
CA LYS A 1101 29.09 -1.96 28.55
C LYS A 1101 28.83 -3.26 29.30
N ASN A 1102 27.61 -3.45 29.84
CA ASN A 1102 27.21 -4.63 30.58
C ASN A 1102 28.19 -4.97 31.72
N TYR A 1103 28.48 -3.98 32.57
CA TYR A 1103 29.37 -4.13 33.71
C TYR A 1103 28.84 -5.10 34.77
N LEU A 1104 27.50 -5.28 34.86
CA LEU A 1104 26.88 -6.24 35.77
C LEU A 1104 26.99 -7.69 35.28
N GLY A 1105 27.14 -7.89 33.97
CA GLY A 1105 27.34 -9.19 33.32
C GLY A 1105 26.06 -10.03 33.21
N ASN A 1106 26.04 -10.95 32.24
CA ASN A 1106 24.84 -11.72 31.89
C ASN A 1106 24.28 -12.59 33.03
N LYS A 1107 25.14 -13.06 33.96
CA LYS A 1107 24.71 -13.86 35.11
C LYS A 1107 23.71 -13.13 36.00
N PHE A 1108 23.88 -11.81 36.19
CA PHE A 1108 22.93 -10.99 36.96
C PHE A 1108 21.52 -11.01 36.34
N PHE A 1109 21.46 -11.13 35.01
CA PHE A 1109 20.21 -11.20 34.26
C PHE A 1109 19.74 -12.64 33.97
N GLY A 1110 20.52 -13.65 34.35
CA GLY A 1110 20.08 -15.05 34.35
C GLY A 1110 20.52 -15.95 33.18
N TYR A 1111 21.59 -15.61 32.42
CA TYR A 1111 22.02 -16.51 31.32
C TYR A 1111 23.48 -16.48 30.88
#